data_AF-A0A1G9PMU0-F1
#
_entry.id   AF-A0A1G9PMU0-F1
#
_cell.length_a   1.000
_cell.length_b   1.000
_cell.length_c   1.000
_cell.angle_alpha   90.00
_cell.angle_beta   90.00
_cell.angle_gamma   90.00
#
_symmetry.space_group_name_H-M   'P 1'
#
loop_
_entity.id
_entity.type
_entity.pdbx_description
1 polymer ?
#
loop_
_entity_poly.entity_id
_entity_poly.type
_entity_poly.pdbx_seq_one_letter_code
_entity_poly.pdbx_strand_id
1 'polypeptide(L)'
;MLLIPDALSPSDPGVTAWLDATSEVGARTAVVTDSQFLSMGTAGALGYAGLVLPDSIHAIGTDELVAAVRAYTQAGGKTFLTFDFAALTLNGDGVPVFPIPKSRLSDLAGVDYILYDKYLDKTTGLGPVTAMRSTLRELLVPPGKSAAYPPDAQAARSSAGVSEATPSLQGKARAAASDRGIPLLDAAGVAEHESLYLAPSVSDPGGARGFDPQQFQMLPSYSQRERAGASAKPARTVKIRYGRAFKGAAPTRSTRVALTSSTSRPLVAADDEIDKGADAQDALWPKAATDTGPDERHAYSGYLLGYLIYPTYQTEGDYLGTTLATSPDFGLVAGVNHYGAGQVMFVNLPLTYLKGRTDALPMHGFLGYFVKNVLDGIRLSAMPKAVPGITFNWHLDSKAAQAPMLALEKAGIFKNAGTSMHMTAGPDTITIGDGAGFDLDHNPTARAFLQRMVALGHSVGSHGGWIHDYYGNNANETNETQFLPYLVENRRAVANAIGRPSRDYSAPQGNNPTWAMTWLESQGVVGAYFGGHTGLGVTRQYRDGALLNPRLWVSPVTPFGNYATFEEFQDFNVPKTDVLGWYQALIDFDIAQNTARMVYAHPPGAADWMDVMKGLIAYANSKGKAKFKWYSIERLADFMDKRNQVVWSEARLDAQTSRITAAHPTSLDEMVWILPKDRYLKPTNVSGAAVANGGAYWLVKAKAVGAMNFKVKINPAYSGS
;
A
#
# COMPACT_ATOMS: atom_id res chain seq x y z
N MET A 1 5.67 -1.08 20.75
CA MET A 1 4.42 -1.03 21.53
C MET A 1 3.38 -0.31 20.68
N LEU A 2 2.12 -0.73 20.75
CA LEU A 2 0.96 0.02 20.27
C LEU A 2 0.20 0.48 21.50
N LEU A 3 0.17 1.79 21.74
CA LEU A 3 -0.47 2.37 22.92
C LEU A 3 -1.97 2.53 22.67
N ILE A 4 -2.79 1.99 23.58
CA ILE A 4 -4.25 2.07 23.49
C ILE A 4 -4.87 2.57 24.81
N PRO A 5 -6.07 3.16 24.79
CA PRO A 5 -6.79 3.49 26.02
C PRO A 5 -7.11 2.24 26.84
N ASP A 6 -7.16 2.37 28.17
CA ASP A 6 -7.44 1.24 29.09
C ASP A 6 -8.78 0.54 28.81
N ALA A 7 -9.78 1.28 28.33
CA ALA A 7 -11.11 0.75 28.03
C ALA A 7 -11.23 0.10 26.64
N LEU A 8 -10.23 0.23 25.77
CA LEU A 8 -10.30 -0.27 24.40
C LEU A 8 -9.91 -1.75 24.34
N SER A 9 -10.75 -2.57 23.69
CA SER A 9 -10.45 -3.99 23.51
C SER A 9 -9.28 -4.18 22.52
N PRO A 10 -8.33 -5.10 22.79
CA PRO A 10 -7.36 -5.54 21.79
C PRO A 10 -7.98 -6.15 20.52
N SER A 11 -9.25 -6.59 20.59
CA SER A 11 -10.01 -7.10 19.45
C SER A 11 -10.73 -6.01 18.65
N ASP A 12 -10.63 -4.74 19.05
CA ASP A 12 -11.22 -3.63 18.31
C ASP A 12 -10.68 -3.62 16.86
N PRO A 13 -11.52 -3.40 15.85
CA PRO A 13 -11.08 -3.39 14.45
C PRO A 13 -9.96 -2.39 14.14
N GLY A 14 -9.95 -1.22 14.78
CA GLY A 14 -8.86 -0.26 14.63
C GLY A 14 -7.55 -0.77 15.22
N VAL A 15 -7.59 -1.43 16.38
CA VAL A 15 -6.42 -2.09 16.98
C VAL A 15 -5.92 -3.22 16.09
N THR A 16 -6.81 -4.10 15.64
CA THR A 16 -6.43 -5.23 14.78
C THR A 16 -5.89 -4.76 13.43
N ALA A 17 -6.37 -3.63 12.89
CA ALA A 17 -5.82 -3.05 11.66
C ALA A 17 -4.33 -2.69 11.81
N TRP A 18 -3.93 -2.11 12.96
CA TRP A 18 -2.53 -1.86 13.29
C TRP A 18 -1.72 -3.15 13.49
N LEU A 19 -2.29 -4.14 14.18
CA LEU A 19 -1.64 -5.43 14.40
C LEU A 19 -1.39 -6.18 13.09
N ASP A 20 -2.38 -6.19 12.20
CA ASP A 20 -2.31 -6.82 10.90
C ASP A 20 -1.32 -6.09 10.00
N ALA A 21 -1.39 -4.75 9.92
CA ALA A 21 -0.41 -3.98 9.15
C ALA A 21 1.02 -4.17 9.67
N THR A 22 1.22 -4.20 11.00
CA THR A 22 2.52 -4.51 11.60
C THR A 22 2.99 -5.91 11.23
N SER A 23 2.11 -6.91 11.34
CA SER A 23 2.41 -8.30 10.98
C SER A 23 2.81 -8.39 9.52
N GLU A 24 2.06 -7.75 8.62
CA GLU A 24 2.28 -7.73 7.17
C GLU A 24 3.63 -7.08 6.79
N VAL A 25 4.06 -5.99 7.47
CA VAL A 25 5.42 -5.42 7.29
C VAL A 25 6.53 -6.22 7.98
N GLY A 26 6.17 -7.22 8.79
CA GLY A 26 7.09 -8.16 9.42
C GLY A 26 7.65 -7.77 10.77
N ALA A 27 7.04 -6.78 11.44
CA ALA A 27 7.41 -6.39 12.78
C ALA A 27 6.56 -7.10 13.84
N ARG A 28 7.01 -7.02 15.10
CA ARG A 28 6.22 -7.43 16.27
C ARG A 28 5.70 -6.20 16.98
N THR A 29 4.44 -6.30 17.42
CA THR A 29 3.80 -5.27 18.23
C THR A 29 3.19 -5.92 19.46
N ALA A 30 3.47 -5.32 20.62
CA ALA A 30 2.74 -5.58 21.85
C ALA A 30 1.71 -4.46 22.04
N VAL A 31 0.46 -4.82 22.29
CA VAL A 31 -0.57 -3.89 22.73
C VAL A 31 -0.30 -3.56 24.20
N VAL A 32 -0.23 -2.26 24.51
CA VAL A 32 0.03 -1.76 25.86
C VAL A 32 -1.03 -0.71 26.16
N THR A 33 -1.71 -0.83 27.30
CA THR A 33 -2.69 0.18 27.72
C THR A 33 -2.02 1.37 28.39
N ASP A 34 -2.72 2.49 28.52
CA ASP A 34 -2.22 3.69 29.23
C ASP A 34 -1.72 3.37 30.64
N SER A 35 -2.50 2.66 31.45
CA SER A 35 -2.11 2.26 32.80
C SER A 35 -0.86 1.36 32.80
N GLN A 36 -0.76 0.44 31.83
CA GLN A 36 0.42 -0.42 31.69
C GLN A 36 1.67 0.39 31.32
N PHE A 37 1.56 1.31 30.36
CA PHE A 37 2.67 2.17 29.93
C PHE A 37 3.15 3.06 31.08
N LEU A 38 2.22 3.68 31.83
CA LEU A 38 2.54 4.48 33.01
C LEU A 38 3.20 3.64 34.11
N SER A 39 2.68 2.45 34.41
CA SER A 39 3.23 1.56 35.44
C SER A 39 4.64 1.07 35.11
N MET A 40 4.95 0.91 33.82
CA MET A 40 6.25 0.44 33.33
C MET A 40 7.33 1.52 33.50
N GLY A 41 6.94 2.79 33.44
CA GLY A 41 7.83 3.95 33.46
C GLY A 41 8.80 3.97 32.27
N THR A 42 9.59 5.05 32.18
CA THR A 42 10.54 5.27 31.08
C THR A 42 11.53 4.11 30.93
N ALA A 43 12.12 3.63 32.03
CA ALA A 43 13.14 2.60 32.00
C ALA A 43 12.62 1.25 31.48
N GLY A 44 11.41 0.84 31.89
CA GLY A 44 10.80 -0.37 31.36
C GLY A 44 10.36 -0.20 29.90
N ALA A 45 9.82 0.96 29.53
CA ALA A 45 9.36 1.26 28.18
C ALA A 45 10.52 1.24 27.16
N LEU A 46 11.71 1.68 27.55
CA LEU A 46 12.94 1.59 26.75
C LEU A 46 13.41 0.13 26.50
N GLY A 47 12.78 -0.86 27.16
CA GLY A 47 12.94 -2.26 26.80
C GLY A 47 12.33 -2.62 25.44
N TYR A 48 11.45 -1.79 24.90
CA TYR A 48 10.87 -1.95 23.56
C TYR A 48 11.59 -1.09 22.53
N ALA A 49 11.69 -1.61 21.31
CA ALA A 49 12.37 -0.91 20.22
C ALA A 49 11.70 0.43 19.83
N GLY A 50 10.39 0.57 20.02
CA GLY A 50 9.65 1.79 19.68
C GLY A 50 8.22 1.80 20.21
N LEU A 51 7.60 2.97 20.16
CA LEU A 51 6.24 3.29 20.61
C LEU A 51 5.43 3.82 19.44
N VAL A 52 4.28 3.20 19.14
CA VAL A 52 3.30 3.67 18.17
C VAL A 52 2.14 4.32 18.93
N LEU A 53 1.82 5.55 18.53
CA LEU A 53 0.75 6.38 19.07
C LEU A 53 -0.36 6.49 18.01
N PRO A 54 -1.34 5.57 18.01
CA PRO A 54 -2.25 5.39 16.87
C PRO A 54 -3.36 6.45 16.81
N ASP A 55 -3.66 6.89 15.58
CA ASP A 55 -4.78 7.79 15.27
C ASP A 55 -6.13 7.08 15.40
N SER A 56 -7.22 7.84 15.47
CA SER A 56 -8.64 7.42 15.52
C SER A 56 -9.06 6.59 16.75
N ILE A 57 -8.19 5.74 17.28
CA ILE A 57 -8.47 4.84 18.42
C ILE A 57 -7.95 5.38 19.76
N HIS A 58 -7.09 6.41 19.74
CA HIS A 58 -6.53 7.01 20.95
C HIS A 58 -6.43 8.55 20.87
N ALA A 59 -7.59 9.19 20.73
CA ALA A 59 -7.66 10.64 20.53
C ALA A 59 -7.68 11.47 21.84
N ILE A 60 -7.89 10.85 23.00
CA ILE A 60 -7.90 11.53 24.31
C ILE A 60 -6.64 11.14 25.07
N GLY A 61 -5.80 12.12 25.42
CA GLY A 61 -4.63 11.90 26.28
C GLY A 61 -4.78 12.60 27.62
N THR A 62 -4.45 11.94 28.74
CA THR A 62 -4.28 12.65 30.02
C THR A 62 -2.96 13.40 30.07
N ASP A 63 -2.81 14.33 31.01
CA ASP A 63 -1.55 15.07 31.16
C ASP A 63 -0.40 14.15 31.58
N GLU A 64 -0.67 13.15 32.43
CA GLU A 64 0.30 12.14 32.85
C GLU A 64 0.76 11.30 31.67
N LEU A 65 -0.16 10.88 30.80
CA LEU A 65 0.16 10.10 29.60
C LEU A 65 1.05 10.90 28.65
N VAL A 66 0.66 12.15 28.35
CA VAL A 66 1.43 13.04 27.47
C VAL A 66 2.83 13.29 28.05
N ALA A 67 2.96 13.50 29.36
CA ALA A 67 4.24 13.64 30.03
C ALA A 67 5.10 12.37 29.93
N ALA A 68 4.49 11.18 30.10
CA ALA A 68 5.20 9.91 30.00
C ALA A 68 5.69 9.63 28.56
N VAL A 69 4.90 9.95 27.54
CA VAL A 69 5.31 9.84 26.12
C VAL A 69 6.51 10.74 25.82
N ARG A 70 6.50 11.99 26.33
CA ARG A 70 7.66 12.89 26.20
C ARG A 70 8.88 12.33 26.91
N ALA A 71 8.72 11.87 28.16
CA ALA A 71 9.83 11.32 28.94
C ALA A 71 10.44 10.08 28.28
N TYR A 72 9.62 9.19 27.73
CA TYR A 72 10.07 8.03 26.95
C TYR A 72 10.93 8.47 25.75
N THR A 73 10.41 9.39 24.94
CA THR A 73 11.10 9.86 23.74
C THR A 73 12.39 10.59 24.10
N GLN A 74 12.34 11.52 25.05
CA GLN A 74 13.50 12.30 25.50
C GLN A 74 14.64 11.41 26.02
N ALA A 75 14.32 10.26 26.62
CA ALA A 75 15.30 9.32 27.17
C ALA A 75 15.92 8.37 26.12
N GLY A 76 15.62 8.53 24.83
CA GLY A 76 16.14 7.67 23.75
C GLY A 76 15.09 6.79 23.08
N GLY A 77 13.83 6.93 23.45
CA GLY A 77 12.72 6.22 22.82
C GLY A 77 12.49 6.66 21.38
N LYS A 78 11.99 5.73 20.56
CA LYS A 78 11.61 5.99 19.17
C LYS A 78 10.10 5.98 19.07
N THR A 79 9.51 7.12 18.72
CA THR A 79 8.06 7.34 18.78
C THR A 79 7.50 7.56 17.38
N PHE A 80 6.44 6.84 17.04
CA PHE A 80 5.65 7.04 15.83
C PHE A 80 4.34 7.73 16.23
N LEU A 81 4.28 9.05 16.02
CA LEU A 81 3.13 9.91 16.32
C LEU A 81 2.25 10.07 15.08
N THR A 82 0.98 9.67 15.18
CA THR A 82 0.04 9.79 14.05
C THR A 82 -1.11 10.74 14.33
N PHE A 83 -1.38 11.59 13.33
CA PHE A 83 -2.58 12.41 13.13
C PHE A 83 -3.24 12.94 14.40
N ASP A 84 -4.31 12.32 14.89
CA ASP A 84 -5.14 12.84 15.99
C ASP A 84 -4.89 12.16 17.34
N PHE A 85 -3.77 11.44 17.49
CA PHE A 85 -3.38 10.89 18.79
C PHE A 85 -3.29 12.00 19.84
N ALA A 86 -3.99 11.83 20.96
CA ALA A 86 -4.13 12.81 22.03
C ALA A 86 -4.52 14.23 21.55
N ALA A 87 -5.27 14.32 20.45
CA ALA A 87 -5.85 15.57 19.93
C ALA A 87 -6.73 16.29 20.96
N LEU A 88 -7.33 15.53 21.86
CA LEU A 88 -8.21 16.01 22.92
C LEU A 88 -7.56 15.81 24.30
N THR A 89 -7.95 16.67 25.23
CA THR A 89 -7.77 16.49 26.67
C THR A 89 -9.14 16.46 27.35
N LEU A 90 -9.19 16.15 28.65
CA LEU A 90 -10.39 16.30 29.46
C LEU A 90 -10.34 17.62 30.22
N ASN A 91 -11.46 18.35 30.26
CA ASN A 91 -11.60 19.51 31.14
C ASN A 91 -11.87 19.07 32.60
N GLY A 92 -12.08 20.03 33.52
CA GLY A 92 -12.34 19.74 34.94
C GLY A 92 -13.58 18.89 35.23
N ASP A 93 -14.52 18.81 34.29
CA ASP A 93 -15.75 18.00 34.37
C ASP A 93 -15.61 16.65 33.64
N GLY A 94 -14.42 16.30 33.14
CA GLY A 94 -14.18 15.07 32.39
C GLY A 94 -14.70 15.11 30.96
N VAL A 95 -15.01 16.29 30.40
CA VAL A 95 -15.50 16.44 29.03
C VAL A 95 -14.33 16.61 28.05
N PRO A 96 -14.29 15.86 26.93
CA PRO A 96 -13.26 16.03 25.91
C PRO A 96 -13.30 17.42 25.27
N VAL A 97 -12.14 18.08 25.19
CA VAL A 97 -11.95 19.39 24.58
C VAL A 97 -10.63 19.45 23.80
N PHE A 98 -10.56 20.30 22.78
CA PHE A 98 -9.29 20.60 22.11
C PHE A 98 -8.39 21.43 23.03
N PRO A 99 -7.11 21.06 23.21
CA PRO A 99 -6.13 21.91 23.87
C PRO A 99 -5.95 23.23 23.12
N ILE A 100 -5.80 24.32 23.87
CA ILE A 100 -5.60 25.67 23.35
C ILE A 100 -4.15 26.09 23.63
N PRO A 101 -3.43 26.71 22.67
CA PRO A 101 -3.88 27.05 21.31
C PRO A 101 -3.66 25.94 20.26
N LYS A 102 -2.96 24.85 20.62
CA LYS A 102 -2.49 23.81 19.69
C LYS A 102 -2.35 22.46 20.38
N SER A 103 -2.08 21.39 19.63
CA SER A 103 -1.76 20.06 20.17
C SER A 103 -0.69 20.15 21.26
N ARG A 104 -0.92 19.44 22.36
CA ARG A 104 0.08 19.27 23.42
C ARG A 104 1.34 18.55 22.92
N LEU A 105 1.29 17.81 21.82
CA LEU A 105 2.45 17.07 21.29
C LEU A 105 3.19 17.83 20.16
N SER A 106 2.89 19.11 19.96
CA SER A 106 3.53 19.92 18.88
C SER A 106 5.06 19.97 19.02
N ASP A 107 5.59 19.92 20.25
CA ASP A 107 7.03 19.86 20.52
C ASP A 107 7.67 18.55 20.04
N LEU A 108 6.98 17.42 20.21
CA LEU A 108 7.40 16.13 19.66
C LEU A 108 7.28 16.10 18.13
N ALA A 109 6.18 16.63 17.58
CA ALA A 109 5.97 16.68 16.14
C ALA A 109 7.01 17.58 15.43
N GLY A 110 7.54 18.59 16.14
CA GLY A 110 8.46 19.59 15.60
C GLY A 110 7.77 20.68 14.79
N VAL A 111 6.43 20.71 14.78
CA VAL A 111 5.59 21.73 14.16
C VAL A 111 4.33 21.91 15.00
N ASP A 112 3.69 23.08 14.86
CA ASP A 112 2.38 23.33 15.45
C ASP A 112 1.31 22.64 14.61
N TYR A 113 0.48 21.81 15.23
CA TYR A 113 -0.61 21.09 14.59
C TYR A 113 -1.81 20.94 15.53
N ILE A 114 -2.99 20.57 15.01
CA ILE A 114 -4.29 20.62 15.72
C ILE A 114 -4.55 22.03 16.25
N LEU A 115 -4.53 22.98 15.32
CA LEU A 115 -4.67 24.42 15.58
C LEU A 115 -6.15 24.83 15.65
N TYR A 116 -6.95 24.11 16.44
CA TYR A 116 -8.41 24.28 16.50
C TYR A 116 -8.82 25.67 16.99
N ASP A 117 -8.10 26.24 17.97
CA ASP A 117 -8.34 27.60 18.48
C ASP A 117 -8.35 28.65 17.35
N LYS A 118 -7.45 28.47 16.38
CA LYS A 118 -7.24 29.41 15.27
C LYS A 118 -8.13 29.12 14.08
N TYR A 119 -8.26 27.86 13.69
CA TYR A 119 -8.88 27.47 12.42
C TYR A 119 -10.29 26.91 12.55
N LEU A 120 -10.72 26.50 13.75
CA LEU A 120 -12.04 25.91 14.02
C LEU A 120 -12.36 24.81 13.00
N ASP A 121 -13.42 24.96 12.23
CA ASP A 121 -13.86 24.01 11.21
C ASP A 121 -12.84 23.77 10.08
N LYS A 122 -11.86 24.67 9.91
CA LYS A 122 -10.83 24.61 8.85
C LYS A 122 -9.51 23.98 9.32
N THR A 123 -9.53 23.27 10.46
CA THR A 123 -8.33 22.69 11.06
C THR A 123 -7.76 21.52 10.24
N THR A 124 -8.62 20.77 9.55
CA THR A 124 -8.21 19.67 8.66
C THR A 124 -8.45 20.04 7.20
N GLY A 125 -7.37 20.09 6.43
CA GLY A 125 -7.40 20.32 4.99
C GLY A 125 -7.47 19.01 4.18
N LEU A 126 -7.95 19.13 2.95
CA LEU A 126 -7.96 18.06 1.94
C LEU A 126 -7.15 18.50 0.72
N GLY A 127 -5.96 17.92 0.56
CA GLY A 127 -5.04 18.29 -0.52
C GLY A 127 -4.10 17.15 -0.90
N PRO A 128 -3.32 17.33 -1.99
CA PRO A 128 -2.36 16.33 -2.42
C PRO A 128 -1.24 16.19 -1.37
N VAL A 129 -0.72 14.97 -1.28
CA VAL A 129 0.50 14.65 -0.52
C VAL A 129 1.64 14.48 -1.51
N THR A 130 2.68 15.30 -1.33
CA THR A 130 3.87 15.33 -2.17
C THR A 130 5.10 14.88 -1.40
N ALA A 131 6.01 14.19 -2.08
CA ALA A 131 7.30 13.75 -1.54
C ALA A 131 8.31 13.55 -2.68
N MET A 132 9.60 13.44 -2.35
CA MET A 132 10.60 13.02 -3.34
C MET A 132 10.26 11.61 -3.83
N ARG A 133 10.45 11.36 -5.13
CA ARG A 133 10.22 10.05 -5.75
C ARG A 133 10.93 8.94 -4.99
N SER A 134 12.19 9.14 -4.64
CA SER A 134 13.00 8.20 -3.85
C SER A 134 12.36 7.89 -2.49
N THR A 135 11.89 8.92 -1.79
CA THR A 135 11.16 8.78 -0.51
C THR A 135 9.84 8.01 -0.68
N LEU A 136 9.07 8.25 -1.75
CA LEU A 136 7.86 7.48 -2.01
C LEU A 136 8.14 5.98 -2.20
N ARG A 137 9.26 5.62 -2.83
CA ARG A 137 9.68 4.22 -2.96
C ARG A 137 10.04 3.59 -1.61
N GLU A 138 10.66 4.35 -0.70
CA GLU A 138 10.91 3.90 0.68
C GLU A 138 9.62 3.78 1.50
N LEU A 139 8.61 4.60 1.19
CA LEU A 139 7.25 4.48 1.70
C LEU A 139 6.43 3.42 0.96
N LEU A 140 7.08 2.52 0.22
CA LEU A 140 6.46 1.38 -0.47
C LEU A 140 5.40 1.75 -1.52
N VAL A 141 5.38 3.01 -1.98
CA VAL A 141 4.59 3.43 -3.13
C VAL A 141 5.30 2.93 -4.38
N PRO A 142 4.67 2.11 -5.25
CA PRO A 142 5.31 1.61 -6.46
C PRO A 142 5.32 2.64 -7.60
N PRO A 143 6.18 2.47 -8.61
CA PRO A 143 6.04 3.13 -9.90
C PRO A 143 4.61 3.00 -10.45
N GLY A 144 4.06 4.10 -10.96
CA GLY A 144 2.67 4.18 -11.41
C GLY A 144 1.67 4.59 -10.32
N LYS A 145 1.96 4.39 -9.03
CA LYS A 145 1.12 4.89 -7.92
C LYS A 145 1.50 6.30 -7.44
N SER A 146 2.44 6.92 -8.15
CA SER A 146 2.87 8.30 -7.94
C SER A 146 3.18 8.93 -9.29
N ALA A 147 2.91 10.23 -9.46
CA ALA A 147 3.26 10.98 -10.67
C ALA A 147 4.04 12.25 -10.29
N ALA A 148 4.89 12.73 -11.21
CA ALA A 148 5.62 13.98 -11.05
C ALA A 148 4.65 15.11 -10.75
N TYR A 149 4.88 15.85 -9.67
CA TYR A 149 4.02 16.92 -9.22
C TYR A 149 4.72 18.25 -9.54
N PRO A 150 4.09 19.12 -10.36
CA PRO A 150 4.75 20.33 -10.82
C PRO A 150 5.15 21.21 -9.62
N PRO A 151 6.31 21.87 -9.65
CA PRO A 151 6.63 22.87 -8.66
C PRO A 151 5.57 23.96 -8.71
N ASP A 152 5.07 24.37 -7.55
CA ASP A 152 4.02 25.38 -7.45
C ASP A 152 4.42 26.60 -8.28
N ALA A 153 3.51 27.07 -9.16
CA ALA A 153 3.65 28.38 -9.81
C ALA A 153 3.74 29.53 -8.78
N GLN A 154 3.56 29.25 -7.49
CA GLN A 154 3.83 30.17 -6.38
C GLN A 154 5.34 30.38 -6.10
N ALA A 155 6.23 29.43 -6.41
CA ALA A 155 7.67 29.61 -6.23
C ALA A 155 8.29 30.52 -7.33
N ALA A 156 7.67 30.58 -8.51
CA ALA A 156 8.09 31.47 -9.60
C ALA A 156 7.69 32.95 -9.38
N ARG A 157 6.88 33.27 -8.36
CA ARG A 157 6.47 34.65 -8.05
C ARG A 157 7.52 35.45 -7.26
N SER A 158 8.67 34.85 -6.91
CA SER A 158 9.74 35.54 -6.16
C SER A 158 11.08 35.67 -6.88
N SER A 159 11.18 35.30 -8.17
CA SER A 159 12.42 35.53 -8.94
C SER A 159 12.10 35.97 -10.38
N ALA A 160 11.82 37.25 -10.55
CA ALA A 160 11.92 37.89 -11.85
C ALA A 160 13.41 37.92 -12.26
N GLY A 161 13.77 37.22 -13.34
CA GLY A 161 15.13 37.19 -13.88
C GLY A 161 15.35 36.16 -14.99
N VAL A 162 14.79 36.44 -16.17
CA VAL A 162 15.25 36.09 -17.54
C VAL A 162 16.11 34.80 -17.72
N SER A 163 15.53 33.73 -18.30
CA SER A 163 15.86 33.15 -19.63
C SER A 163 15.57 31.63 -19.78
N GLU A 164 14.83 31.36 -20.87
CA GLU A 164 14.66 30.22 -21.81
C GLU A 164 14.96 28.72 -21.54
N ALA A 165 14.05 27.94 -22.16
CA ALA A 165 14.08 26.54 -22.66
C ALA A 165 13.75 25.41 -21.65
N THR A 166 12.94 24.38 -21.95
CA THR A 166 12.53 23.72 -23.22
C THR A 166 11.19 22.97 -23.00
N PRO A 167 10.42 22.56 -24.04
CA PRO A 167 9.01 22.20 -23.92
C PRO A 167 8.78 20.73 -23.55
N SER A 168 8.02 20.47 -22.49
CA SER A 168 7.44 19.15 -22.20
C SER A 168 6.08 19.00 -22.89
N LEU A 169 5.89 17.87 -23.57
CA LEU A 169 4.71 17.48 -24.32
C LEU A 169 3.44 17.49 -23.45
N GLN A 170 2.58 18.49 -23.63
CA GLN A 170 1.20 18.50 -23.14
C GLN A 170 0.24 18.43 -24.34
N GLY A 171 -0.44 17.28 -24.46
CA GLY A 171 -1.62 17.15 -25.31
C GLY A 171 -2.77 17.96 -24.71
N LYS A 172 -3.19 19.01 -25.43
CA LYS A 172 -4.30 19.89 -25.06
C LYS A 172 -5.63 19.12 -25.03
N ALA A 173 -6.32 19.18 -23.90
CA ALA A 173 -7.78 19.11 -23.86
C ALA A 173 -8.28 20.23 -22.92
N ARG A 174 -8.99 21.20 -23.50
CA ARG A 174 -9.62 22.31 -22.76
C ARG A 174 -10.76 21.77 -21.90
N ALA A 175 -10.67 21.98 -20.59
CA ALA A 175 -11.84 22.19 -19.74
C ALA A 175 -11.77 23.63 -19.22
N ALA A 176 -12.86 24.38 -19.31
CA ALA A 176 -12.92 25.76 -18.87
C ALA A 176 -13.29 25.84 -17.37
N ALA A 177 -12.64 26.79 -16.69
CA ALA A 177 -12.87 27.37 -15.35
C ALA A 177 -12.18 26.70 -14.12
N SER A 178 -11.19 27.45 -13.61
CA SER A 178 -10.24 27.23 -12.50
C SER A 178 -9.34 26.00 -12.60
N ASP A 179 -8.19 26.15 -13.26
CA ASP A 179 -7.27 25.03 -13.52
C ASP A 179 -6.13 25.04 -12.50
N ARG A 180 -6.35 24.44 -11.31
CA ARG A 180 -5.23 24.18 -10.38
C ARG A 180 -4.27 23.12 -10.93
N GLY A 181 -4.69 22.37 -11.95
CA GLY A 181 -3.99 21.21 -12.46
C GLY A 181 -4.09 20.01 -11.52
N ILE A 182 -5.10 19.97 -10.65
CA ILE A 182 -5.36 18.89 -9.69
C ILE A 182 -6.79 18.41 -9.91
N PRO A 183 -6.99 17.30 -10.67
CA PRO A 183 -8.31 16.94 -11.18
C PRO A 183 -9.42 16.81 -10.12
N LEU A 184 -9.09 16.32 -8.92
CA LEU A 184 -10.06 16.23 -7.83
C LEU A 184 -10.47 17.61 -7.29
N LEU A 185 -9.53 18.55 -7.14
CA LEU A 185 -9.87 19.89 -6.67
C LEU A 185 -10.60 20.70 -7.74
N ASP A 186 -10.22 20.52 -9.01
CA ASP A 186 -10.90 21.12 -10.15
C ASP A 186 -12.34 20.58 -10.26
N ALA A 187 -12.54 19.27 -10.10
CA ALA A 187 -13.87 18.65 -10.08
C ALA A 187 -14.72 19.08 -8.88
N ALA A 188 -14.11 19.44 -7.75
CA ALA A 188 -14.78 20.02 -6.60
C ALA A 188 -15.06 21.53 -6.75
N GLY A 189 -14.62 22.16 -7.84
CA GLY A 189 -14.82 23.59 -8.10
C GLY A 189 -14.11 24.49 -7.08
N VAL A 190 -12.92 24.09 -6.62
CA VAL A 190 -12.13 24.83 -5.62
C VAL A 190 -11.29 25.91 -6.31
N ALA A 191 -11.64 27.19 -6.11
CA ALA A 191 -10.96 28.32 -6.73
C ALA A 191 -9.51 28.51 -6.21
N GLU A 192 -8.67 29.30 -6.91
CA GLU A 192 -7.23 29.51 -6.58
C GLU A 192 -6.99 29.96 -5.12
N HIS A 193 -7.90 30.75 -4.54
CA HIS A 193 -7.81 31.28 -3.17
C HIS A 193 -8.65 30.50 -2.14
N GLU A 194 -9.26 29.40 -2.56
CA GLU A 194 -10.03 28.51 -1.68
C GLU A 194 -9.18 27.30 -1.28
N SER A 195 -9.71 26.43 -0.45
CA SER A 195 -9.20 25.11 -0.10
C SER A 195 -10.38 24.26 0.35
N LEU A 196 -10.21 22.94 0.32
CA LEU A 196 -11.22 22.00 0.78
C LEU A 196 -10.87 21.54 2.20
N TYR A 197 -11.87 21.48 3.08
CA TYR A 197 -11.70 21.20 4.50
C TYR A 197 -12.67 20.13 5.01
N LEU A 198 -12.34 19.52 6.14
CA LEU A 198 -13.20 18.67 6.95
C LEU A 198 -13.33 19.28 8.34
N ALA A 199 -14.56 19.42 8.82
CA ALA A 199 -14.83 19.96 10.14
C ALA A 199 -14.47 18.93 11.22
N PRO A 200 -13.53 19.22 12.13
CA PRO A 200 -13.26 18.36 13.28
C PRO A 200 -14.38 18.47 14.33
N SER A 201 -14.48 17.47 15.19
CA SER A 201 -15.35 17.50 16.37
C SER A 201 -14.76 16.66 17.50
N VAL A 202 -15.27 16.78 18.73
CA VAL A 202 -14.80 15.94 19.85
C VAL A 202 -15.04 14.44 19.64
N SER A 203 -15.92 14.05 18.72
CA SER A 203 -16.17 12.64 18.35
C SER A 203 -15.39 12.16 17.12
N ASP A 204 -14.78 13.10 16.39
CA ASP A 204 -13.97 12.89 15.20
C ASP A 204 -12.97 14.06 15.08
N PRO A 205 -11.89 14.07 15.89
CA PRO A 205 -11.05 15.26 16.06
C PRO A 205 -10.31 15.67 14.79
N GLY A 206 -10.17 14.77 13.83
CA GLY A 206 -9.63 15.07 12.51
C GLY A 206 -10.69 15.32 11.43
N GLY A 207 -11.97 15.09 11.71
CA GLY A 207 -13.05 15.17 10.72
C GLY A 207 -12.99 14.09 9.63
N ALA A 208 -12.13 13.07 9.80
CA ALA A 208 -11.81 12.09 8.78
C ALA A 208 -13.03 11.25 8.38
N ARG A 209 -13.97 10.99 9.30
CA ARG A 209 -15.22 10.26 9.00
C ARG A 209 -16.16 11.03 8.08
N GLY A 210 -15.95 12.35 7.94
CA GLY A 210 -16.62 13.18 6.97
C GLY A 210 -16.15 12.95 5.53
N PHE A 211 -15.02 12.29 5.31
CA PHE A 211 -14.44 12.12 3.98
C PHE A 211 -14.92 10.84 3.27
N ASP A 212 -15.32 10.95 2.01
CA ASP A 212 -15.73 9.80 1.21
C ASP A 212 -14.50 9.10 0.57
N PRO A 213 -14.33 7.79 0.79
CA PRO A 213 -13.14 7.06 0.36
C PRO A 213 -13.17 6.58 -1.10
N GLN A 214 -14.19 6.91 -1.90
CA GLN A 214 -14.34 6.43 -3.29
C GLN A 214 -13.06 6.57 -4.14
N GLN A 215 -12.25 7.61 -3.89
CA GLN A 215 -11.01 7.83 -4.62
C GLN A 215 -9.91 6.79 -4.38
N PHE A 216 -10.03 5.99 -3.32
CA PHE A 216 -9.06 4.96 -2.95
C PHE A 216 -9.36 3.59 -3.54
N GLN A 217 -10.48 3.48 -4.26
CA GLN A 217 -10.90 2.29 -4.97
C GLN A 217 -10.76 2.52 -6.47
N MET A 218 -10.51 1.43 -7.20
CA MET A 218 -10.64 1.41 -8.64
C MET A 218 -12.10 1.68 -8.99
N LEU A 219 -12.36 2.82 -9.62
CA LEU A 219 -13.69 3.13 -10.14
C LEU A 219 -13.96 2.25 -11.36
N PRO A 220 -15.20 1.79 -11.57
CA PRO A 220 -15.58 1.09 -12.79
C PRO A 220 -15.15 1.92 -14.00
N SER A 221 -14.25 1.35 -14.79
CA SER A 221 -13.80 1.94 -16.04
C SER A 221 -14.54 1.33 -17.20
N TYR A 222 -14.82 2.15 -18.21
CA TYR A 222 -15.09 1.76 -19.60
C TYR A 222 -15.69 0.36 -19.83
N SER A 223 -17.00 0.31 -19.98
CA SER A 223 -17.68 -0.90 -20.44
C SER A 223 -17.34 -1.18 -21.92
N GLN A 224 -17.30 -2.47 -22.33
CA GLN A 224 -17.17 -2.82 -23.75
C GLN A 224 -18.28 -2.18 -24.61
N ARG A 225 -19.44 -1.91 -24.00
CA ARG A 225 -20.58 -1.20 -24.59
C ARG A 225 -20.22 0.23 -25.05
N GLU A 226 -19.41 0.95 -24.29
CA GLU A 226 -18.93 2.30 -24.66
C GLU A 226 -17.90 2.26 -25.78
N ARG A 227 -17.14 1.16 -25.89
CA ARG A 227 -16.13 0.95 -26.93
C ARG A 227 -16.74 0.54 -28.28
N ALA A 228 -17.81 -0.26 -28.26
CA ALA A 228 -18.50 -0.72 -29.47
C ALA A 228 -19.25 0.40 -30.22
N GLY A 229 -19.58 1.51 -29.54
CA GLY A 229 -20.41 2.59 -30.08
C GLY A 229 -19.68 3.88 -30.47
N ALA A 230 -18.40 4.06 -30.14
CA ALA A 230 -17.73 5.37 -30.24
C ALA A 230 -16.49 5.33 -31.16
N SER A 231 -16.52 6.15 -32.21
CA SER A 231 -15.34 6.55 -33.00
C SER A 231 -14.53 7.69 -32.33
N ALA A 232 -14.98 8.17 -31.16
CA ALA A 232 -14.33 9.20 -30.37
C ALA A 232 -13.75 8.62 -29.08
N LYS A 233 -12.56 9.10 -28.69
CA LYS A 233 -11.96 8.77 -27.38
C LYS A 233 -12.95 9.14 -26.30
N PRO A 234 -13.38 8.20 -25.47
CA PRO A 234 -14.45 8.49 -24.55
C PRO A 234 -13.94 9.33 -23.37
N ALA A 235 -14.78 10.24 -22.88
CA ALA A 235 -14.39 11.27 -21.91
C ALA A 235 -14.19 10.68 -20.51
N ARG A 236 -12.99 10.84 -19.92
CA ARG A 236 -12.75 10.52 -18.51
C ARG A 236 -13.31 11.65 -17.66
N THR A 237 -14.38 11.38 -16.92
CA THR A 237 -14.95 12.34 -15.95
C THR A 237 -14.69 11.84 -14.54
N VAL A 238 -14.07 12.67 -13.72
CA VAL A 238 -13.92 12.44 -12.29
C VAL A 238 -15.31 12.60 -11.65
N LYS A 239 -15.91 11.50 -11.22
CA LYS A 239 -17.19 11.49 -10.50
C LYS A 239 -16.97 10.83 -9.15
N ILE A 240 -16.54 11.62 -8.17
CA ILE A 240 -16.44 11.18 -6.78
C ILE A 240 -17.31 12.06 -5.89
N ARG A 241 -17.74 11.50 -4.77
CA ARG A 241 -18.30 12.29 -3.67
C ARG A 241 -17.15 12.74 -2.79
N TYR A 242 -17.25 13.92 -2.20
CA TYR A 242 -16.28 14.44 -1.23
C TYR A 242 -16.78 14.31 0.22
N GLY A 243 -17.88 13.57 0.42
CA GLY A 243 -18.53 13.41 1.71
C GLY A 243 -19.05 14.76 2.25
N ARG A 244 -18.64 15.09 3.48
CA ARG A 244 -18.98 16.32 4.21
C ARG A 244 -17.94 17.43 4.05
N ALA A 245 -17.03 17.29 3.08
CA ALA A 245 -16.04 18.31 2.81
C ALA A 245 -16.69 19.63 2.38
N PHE A 246 -16.11 20.76 2.79
CA PHE A 246 -16.60 22.10 2.45
C PHE A 246 -15.46 23.01 2.00
N LYS A 247 -15.79 24.00 1.17
CA LYS A 247 -14.82 24.98 0.67
C LYS A 247 -14.68 26.13 1.67
N GLY A 248 -13.46 26.63 1.84
CA GLY A 248 -13.18 27.83 2.60
C GLY A 248 -11.96 28.56 2.05
N ALA A 249 -11.70 29.77 2.54
CA ALA A 249 -10.47 30.49 2.21
C ALA A 249 -9.22 29.63 2.46
N ALA A 250 -8.24 29.70 1.57
CA ALA A 250 -6.96 29.00 1.71
C ALA A 250 -6.22 29.44 3.01
N PRO A 251 -5.38 28.56 3.58
CA PRO A 251 -4.59 28.90 4.76
C PRO A 251 -3.66 30.09 4.49
N THR A 252 -3.60 31.04 5.42
CA THR A 252 -2.69 32.20 5.31
C THR A 252 -1.27 31.88 5.77
N ARG A 253 -1.09 30.79 6.52
CA ARG A 253 0.19 30.28 7.01
C ARG A 253 0.16 28.76 6.95
N SER A 254 1.25 28.19 6.46
CA SER A 254 1.54 26.76 6.46
C SER A 254 3.03 26.55 6.65
N THR A 255 3.43 25.47 7.31
CA THR A 255 4.83 25.03 7.38
C THR A 255 5.41 24.97 5.97
N ARG A 256 6.49 25.70 5.70
CA ARG A 256 7.19 25.68 4.40
C ARG A 256 8.55 25.02 4.58
N VAL A 257 8.69 23.80 4.09
CA VAL A 257 9.92 23.02 4.23
C VAL A 257 10.27 22.32 2.92
N ALA A 258 11.57 22.20 2.66
CA ALA A 258 12.07 21.43 1.53
C ALA A 258 11.89 19.93 1.78
N LEU A 259 11.54 19.19 0.73
CA LEU A 259 11.50 17.73 0.77
C LEU A 259 12.92 17.18 0.80
N THR A 260 13.16 16.14 1.61
CA THR A 260 14.47 15.48 1.66
C THR A 260 14.49 14.28 0.74
N SER A 261 15.45 14.26 -0.19
CA SER A 261 15.74 13.10 -1.02
C SER A 261 16.29 11.96 -0.17
N SER A 262 15.93 10.71 -0.46
CA SER A 262 16.52 9.60 0.27
C SER A 262 18.01 9.42 -0.06
N THR A 263 18.47 9.82 -1.24
CA THR A 263 19.90 9.79 -1.60
C THR A 263 20.71 10.87 -0.87
N SER A 264 20.07 11.91 -0.36
CA SER A 264 20.71 12.94 0.47
C SER A 264 20.71 12.61 1.96
N ARG A 265 20.01 11.55 2.38
CA ARG A 265 20.07 11.08 3.78
C ARG A 265 21.38 10.32 3.94
N PRO A 266 22.22 10.64 4.95
CA PRO A 266 23.38 9.81 5.24
C PRO A 266 22.87 8.40 5.58
N LEU A 267 23.09 7.45 4.67
CA LEU A 267 23.10 6.05 5.03
C LEU A 267 24.20 5.93 6.08
N VAL A 268 23.88 5.41 7.28
CA VAL A 268 24.91 5.05 8.28
C VAL A 268 26.02 4.29 7.54
N ALA A 269 27.25 4.74 7.76
CA ALA A 269 28.44 4.49 6.94
C ALA A 269 28.37 3.18 6.14
N ALA A 270 28.37 3.31 4.81
CA ALA A 270 28.83 2.21 3.97
C ALA A 270 30.30 1.98 4.34
N ASP A 271 30.56 0.96 5.17
CA ASP A 271 31.91 0.45 5.30
C ASP A 271 32.31 -0.05 3.91
N ASP A 272 33.32 0.61 3.35
CA ASP A 272 33.96 0.39 2.06
C ASP A 272 34.65 -1.00 1.93
N GLU A 273 34.29 -1.98 2.76
CA GLU A 273 34.56 -3.39 2.46
C GLU A 273 33.43 -3.98 1.62
N ILE A 274 33.29 -3.45 0.40
CA ILE A 274 32.79 -4.26 -0.71
C ILE A 274 33.82 -5.39 -0.88
N ASP A 275 33.47 -6.57 -0.38
CA ASP A 275 34.14 -7.83 -0.63
C ASP A 275 34.39 -7.95 -2.14
N LYS A 276 35.58 -7.59 -2.65
CA LYS A 276 35.93 -7.56 -4.09
C LYS A 276 36.05 -8.97 -4.70
N GLY A 277 35.47 -9.98 -4.07
CA GLY A 277 35.27 -11.30 -4.64
C GLY A 277 34.15 -11.30 -5.69
N ALA A 278 34.11 -12.33 -6.52
CA ALA A 278 33.08 -12.52 -7.57
C ALA A 278 31.62 -12.50 -7.04
N ASP A 279 31.42 -12.52 -5.72
CA ASP A 279 30.12 -12.44 -5.04
C ASP A 279 29.62 -10.99 -4.82
N ALA A 280 30.42 -9.94 -5.07
CA ALA A 280 30.01 -8.53 -4.89
C ALA A 280 28.97 -8.03 -5.90
N GLN A 281 28.80 -8.72 -7.04
CA GLN A 281 27.73 -8.39 -8.00
C GLN A 281 26.34 -8.91 -7.57
N ASP A 282 26.25 -9.58 -6.41
CA ASP A 282 25.06 -10.24 -5.88
C ASP A 282 24.51 -9.60 -4.57
N ALA A 283 24.76 -8.31 -4.34
CA ALA A 283 24.06 -7.58 -3.28
C ALA A 283 22.55 -7.51 -3.59
N LEU A 284 21.77 -8.40 -2.97
CA LEU A 284 20.36 -8.63 -3.33
C LEU A 284 19.46 -7.44 -3.03
N TRP A 285 19.62 -6.75 -1.89
CA TRP A 285 18.74 -5.63 -1.53
C TRP A 285 19.51 -4.38 -1.07
N PRO A 286 19.29 -3.22 -1.71
CA PRO A 286 19.81 -1.94 -1.26
C PRO A 286 19.01 -1.42 -0.04
N LYS A 287 19.66 -0.62 0.83
CA LYS A 287 18.97 0.05 1.94
C LYS A 287 18.09 1.21 1.43
N ALA A 288 18.61 2.00 0.49
CA ALA A 288 17.86 3.04 -0.23
C ALA A 288 17.15 2.48 -1.47
N ALA A 289 16.07 3.14 -1.90
CA ALA A 289 15.37 2.77 -3.14
C ALA A 289 16.23 3.04 -4.39
N THR A 290 16.32 2.05 -5.29
CA THR A 290 17.04 2.15 -6.57
C THR A 290 16.05 2.38 -7.71
N ASP A 291 15.52 3.60 -7.81
CA ASP A 291 14.70 4.00 -8.95
C ASP A 291 15.58 4.78 -9.96
N THR A 292 15.65 4.34 -11.21
CA THR A 292 16.65 4.81 -12.21
C THR A 292 16.30 6.15 -12.88
N GLY A 293 15.31 6.86 -12.37
CA GLY A 293 14.91 8.18 -12.89
C GLY A 293 15.31 9.33 -11.97
N PRO A 294 15.14 10.58 -12.43
CA PRO A 294 15.46 11.75 -11.62
C PRO A 294 14.62 11.72 -10.34
N ASP A 295 15.26 12.10 -9.23
CA ASP A 295 14.58 12.22 -7.96
C ASP A 295 13.85 13.57 -7.92
N GLU A 296 12.59 13.53 -8.37
CA GLU A 296 11.72 14.71 -8.49
C GLU A 296 10.61 14.68 -7.44
N ARG A 297 9.99 15.83 -7.22
CA ARG A 297 8.77 15.93 -6.42
C ARG A 297 7.65 15.17 -7.12
N HIS A 298 7.04 14.23 -6.42
CA HIS A 298 5.90 13.43 -6.88
C HIS A 298 4.74 13.56 -5.90
N ALA A 299 3.52 13.28 -6.36
CA ALA A 299 2.34 13.09 -5.53
C ALA A 299 1.74 11.71 -5.71
N TYR A 300 0.99 11.24 -4.72
CA TYR A 300 0.18 10.03 -4.83
C TYR A 300 -0.81 10.15 -5.99
N SER A 301 -0.89 9.10 -6.82
CA SER A 301 -1.77 9.09 -7.99
C SER A 301 -2.80 7.96 -7.92
N GLY A 302 -4.04 8.25 -8.33
CA GLY A 302 -5.15 7.32 -8.41
C GLY A 302 -5.51 6.97 -9.84
N TYR A 303 -5.91 5.72 -10.04
CA TYR A 303 -6.48 5.26 -11.30
C TYR A 303 -7.67 6.12 -11.70
N LEU A 304 -7.72 6.61 -12.96
CA LEU A 304 -8.69 7.58 -13.51
C LEU A 304 -8.75 8.98 -12.85
N LEU A 305 -8.11 9.19 -11.70
CA LEU A 305 -8.32 10.37 -10.85
C LEU A 305 -7.17 11.38 -10.89
N GLY A 306 -5.99 11.00 -11.37
CA GLY A 306 -4.81 11.87 -11.30
C GLY A 306 -4.27 11.92 -9.87
N TYR A 307 -4.03 13.11 -9.32
CA TYR A 307 -3.52 13.25 -7.95
C TYR A 307 -4.62 12.97 -6.92
N LEU A 308 -4.30 12.13 -5.94
CA LEU A 308 -5.17 11.87 -4.80
C LEU A 308 -5.07 12.99 -3.76
N ILE A 309 -6.14 13.18 -2.98
CA ILE A 309 -6.18 14.13 -1.88
C ILE A 309 -6.39 13.40 -0.55
N TYR A 310 -5.75 13.89 0.50
CA TYR A 310 -5.75 13.27 1.83
C TYR A 310 -6.13 14.28 2.91
N PRO A 311 -6.82 13.84 3.98
CA PRO A 311 -7.00 14.63 5.19
C PRO A 311 -5.67 14.83 5.90
N THR A 312 -5.31 16.09 6.16
CA THR A 312 -4.11 16.47 6.91
C THR A 312 -4.46 17.66 7.79
N TYR A 313 -4.01 17.69 9.05
CA TYR A 313 -4.12 18.91 9.85
C TYR A 313 -3.27 20.02 9.22
N GLN A 314 -3.78 21.25 9.25
CA GLN A 314 -2.96 22.42 8.98
C GLN A 314 -1.78 22.45 9.96
N THR A 315 -0.56 22.61 9.44
CA THR A 315 0.65 22.75 10.27
C THR A 315 1.27 24.14 10.12
N GLU A 316 1.87 24.66 11.17
CA GLU A 316 2.63 25.92 11.18
C GLU A 316 3.98 25.77 11.90
N GLY A 317 4.88 26.72 11.67
CA GLY A 317 6.22 26.77 12.24
C GLY A 317 7.30 26.28 11.27
N ASP A 318 8.55 26.33 11.73
CA ASP A 318 9.71 25.84 10.99
C ASP A 318 10.00 24.40 11.38
N TYR A 319 10.11 23.52 10.39
CA TYR A 319 10.48 22.12 10.63
C TYR A 319 11.98 21.92 10.37
N LEU A 320 12.72 21.54 11.41
CA LEU A 320 14.17 21.33 11.35
C LEU A 320 14.58 19.86 11.16
N GLY A 321 13.60 18.95 11.15
CA GLY A 321 13.84 17.52 10.96
C GLY A 321 14.01 17.12 9.49
N THR A 322 14.09 15.80 9.27
CA THR A 322 14.08 15.22 7.92
C THR A 322 12.66 15.16 7.39
N THR A 323 12.36 15.95 6.37
CA THR A 323 11.02 15.98 5.74
C THR A 323 10.82 14.77 4.82
N LEU A 324 9.79 13.97 5.11
CA LEU A 324 9.41 12.83 4.28
C LEU A 324 8.33 13.21 3.26
N ALA A 325 7.32 13.96 3.67
CA ALA A 325 6.20 14.36 2.83
C ALA A 325 5.59 15.69 3.28
N THR A 326 5.02 16.43 2.34
CA THR A 326 4.32 17.70 2.57
C THR A 326 3.01 17.75 1.78
N SER A 327 2.11 18.64 2.20
CA SER A 327 1.00 19.12 1.41
C SER A 327 1.33 20.53 0.95
N PRO A 328 1.23 20.84 -0.36
CA PRO A 328 1.44 22.20 -0.88
C PRO A 328 0.58 23.26 -0.18
N ASP A 329 -0.64 22.87 0.21
CA ASP A 329 -1.60 23.77 0.84
C ASP A 329 -1.47 23.78 2.38
N PHE A 330 -1.25 22.61 3.01
CA PHE A 330 -1.43 22.43 4.47
C PHE A 330 -0.12 22.18 5.27
N GLY A 331 1.04 22.16 4.61
CA GLY A 331 2.36 22.12 5.26
C GLY A 331 2.92 20.70 5.45
N LEU A 332 3.52 20.42 6.61
CA LEU A 332 4.17 19.13 6.89
C LEU A 332 3.14 18.00 6.98
N VAL A 333 3.39 16.92 6.23
CA VAL A 333 2.59 15.69 6.29
C VAL A 333 3.33 14.58 7.01
N ALA A 334 4.63 14.44 6.78
CA ALA A 334 5.44 13.49 7.51
C ALA A 334 6.89 13.91 7.63
N GLY A 335 7.51 13.60 8.76
CA GLY A 335 8.91 13.91 9.03
C GLY A 335 9.49 13.10 10.18
N VAL A 336 10.82 12.99 10.23
CA VAL A 336 11.56 12.46 11.37
C VAL A 336 12.34 13.58 12.05
N ASN A 337 12.10 13.80 13.34
CA ASN A 337 12.79 14.79 14.16
C ASN A 337 13.45 14.14 15.38
N HIS A 338 14.50 14.78 15.92
CA HIS A 338 15.08 14.40 17.20
C HIS A 338 14.35 15.10 18.35
N TYR A 339 14.25 14.41 19.49
CA TYR A 339 13.73 14.98 20.72
C TYR A 339 14.48 14.40 21.93
N GLY A 340 15.30 15.23 22.58
CA GLY A 340 16.27 14.75 23.56
C GLY A 340 17.24 13.74 22.92
N ALA A 341 17.39 12.57 23.55
CA ALA A 341 18.21 11.48 23.03
C ALA A 341 17.46 10.56 22.05
N GLY A 342 16.16 10.78 21.82
CA GLY A 342 15.32 9.92 20.98
C GLY A 342 14.87 10.58 19.68
N GLN A 343 13.92 9.93 19.03
CA GLN A 343 13.41 10.31 17.72
C GLN A 343 11.88 10.22 17.66
N VAL A 344 11.27 11.15 16.92
CA VAL A 344 9.84 11.15 16.60
C VAL A 344 9.67 11.08 15.09
N MET A 345 8.97 10.07 14.62
CA MET A 345 8.40 10.08 13.28
C MET A 345 6.95 10.58 13.38
N PHE A 346 6.69 11.78 12.88
CA PHE A 346 5.37 12.36 12.81
C PHE A 346 4.73 12.04 11.45
N VAL A 347 3.47 11.59 11.45
CA VAL A 347 2.67 11.38 10.24
C VAL A 347 1.27 11.94 10.44
N ASN A 348 0.99 13.03 9.75
CA ASN A 348 -0.24 13.79 9.75
C ASN A 348 -1.26 13.24 8.73
N LEU A 349 -1.54 11.94 8.78
CA LEU A 349 -2.54 11.26 7.96
C LEU A 349 -3.38 10.32 8.84
N PRO A 350 -4.71 10.22 8.64
CA PRO A 350 -5.56 9.34 9.44
C PRO A 350 -5.39 7.87 9.00
N LEU A 351 -4.26 7.26 9.34
CA LEU A 351 -3.84 5.94 8.84
C LEU A 351 -4.86 4.85 9.18
N THR A 352 -5.44 4.89 10.39
CA THR A 352 -6.47 3.94 10.83
C THR A 352 -7.73 4.06 10.00
N TYR A 353 -8.18 5.30 9.75
CA TYR A 353 -9.33 5.56 8.87
C TYR A 353 -9.08 5.06 7.45
N LEU A 354 -7.93 5.38 6.87
CA LEU A 354 -7.58 5.01 5.50
C LEU A 354 -7.53 3.48 5.33
N LYS A 355 -6.88 2.76 6.25
CA LYS A 355 -6.87 1.28 6.23
C LYS A 355 -8.29 0.72 6.31
N GLY A 356 -9.12 1.26 7.20
CA GLY A 356 -10.53 0.89 7.36
C GLY A 356 -11.42 1.20 6.15
N ARG A 357 -10.97 2.10 5.26
CA ARG A 357 -11.69 2.58 4.08
C ARG A 357 -10.97 2.24 2.77
N THR A 358 -10.30 1.10 2.72
CA THR A 358 -9.68 0.56 1.51
C THR A 358 -8.50 1.36 0.94
N ASP A 359 -7.80 2.19 1.71
CA ASP A 359 -6.44 2.70 1.38
C ASP A 359 -5.43 2.31 2.47
N ALA A 360 -4.79 1.15 2.30
CA ALA A 360 -3.86 0.62 3.30
C ALA A 360 -2.41 1.04 3.01
N LEU A 361 -2.14 1.60 1.83
CA LEU A 361 -0.80 1.86 1.35
C LEU A 361 -0.05 2.84 2.27
N PRO A 362 -0.63 3.98 2.71
CA PRO A 362 0.06 4.89 3.63
C PRO A 362 0.43 4.22 4.96
N MET A 363 -0.49 3.48 5.58
CA MET A 363 -0.24 2.80 6.86
C MET A 363 0.95 1.84 6.75
N HIS A 364 0.98 1.00 5.71
CA HIS A 364 2.07 0.05 5.48
C HIS A 364 3.39 0.74 5.13
N GLY A 365 3.33 1.79 4.31
CA GLY A 365 4.49 2.58 3.93
C GLY A 365 5.19 3.21 5.12
N PHE A 366 4.43 3.92 5.96
CA PHE A 366 4.99 4.59 7.14
C PHE A 366 5.38 3.59 8.24
N LEU A 367 4.62 2.53 8.50
CA LEU A 367 5.05 1.46 9.41
C LEU A 367 6.34 0.79 8.93
N GLY A 368 6.41 0.46 7.63
CA GLY A 368 7.60 -0.10 7.00
C GLY A 368 8.81 0.82 7.14
N TYR A 369 8.62 2.12 6.90
CA TYR A 369 9.65 3.13 7.08
C TYR A 369 10.10 3.24 8.54
N PHE A 370 9.16 3.30 9.49
CA PHE A 370 9.47 3.34 10.92
C PHE A 370 10.33 2.16 11.32
N VAL A 371 9.92 0.94 10.96
CA VAL A 371 10.66 -0.28 11.32
C VAL A 371 12.02 -0.34 10.63
N LYS A 372 12.11 0.02 9.34
CA LYS A 372 13.33 -0.11 8.55
C LYS A 372 14.36 0.99 8.84
N ASN A 373 13.92 2.24 8.93
CA ASN A 373 14.78 3.42 8.91
C ASN A 373 14.84 4.17 10.25
N VAL A 374 13.81 4.04 11.09
CA VAL A 374 13.83 4.66 12.44
C VAL A 374 14.29 3.62 13.44
N LEU A 375 13.70 2.42 13.46
CA LEU A 375 14.05 1.38 14.42
C LEU A 375 15.28 0.56 14.05
N ASP A 376 15.65 0.48 12.76
CA ASP A 376 16.56 -0.56 12.23
C ASP A 376 16.18 -1.97 12.77
N GLY A 377 14.89 -2.30 12.72
CA GLY A 377 14.32 -3.49 13.33
C GLY A 377 14.58 -4.78 12.53
N ILE A 378 14.57 -5.91 13.24
CA ILE A 378 14.48 -7.25 12.62
C ILE A 378 13.06 -7.40 12.02
N ARG A 379 12.97 -7.89 10.78
CA ARG A 379 11.69 -8.11 10.09
C ARG A 379 11.55 -9.54 9.59
N LEU A 380 10.35 -10.09 9.65
CA LEU A 380 9.98 -11.32 8.93
C LEU A 380 9.55 -10.96 7.51
N SER A 381 10.22 -11.51 6.49
CA SER A 381 9.91 -11.24 5.08
C SER A 381 8.43 -11.50 4.76
N ALA A 382 7.83 -10.63 3.97
CA ALA A 382 6.48 -10.82 3.43
C ALA A 382 6.45 -11.73 2.19
N MET A 383 7.59 -12.27 1.76
CA MET A 383 7.73 -13.08 0.55
C MET A 383 8.22 -14.50 0.85
N PRO A 384 7.73 -15.54 0.15
CA PRO A 384 8.24 -16.91 0.27
C PRO A 384 9.74 -16.98 0.02
N LYS A 385 10.50 -17.53 0.97
CA LYS A 385 11.98 -17.63 0.92
C LYS A 385 12.68 -16.28 0.75
N ALA A 386 11.99 -15.18 1.07
CA ALA A 386 12.41 -13.83 0.74
C ALA A 386 12.69 -13.64 -0.76
N VAL A 387 12.01 -14.34 -1.66
CA VAL A 387 12.16 -14.11 -3.10
C VAL A 387 11.03 -13.19 -3.56
N PRO A 388 11.32 -11.93 -3.95
CA PRO A 388 10.32 -11.00 -4.45
C PRO A 388 9.76 -11.47 -5.79
N GLY A 389 8.69 -10.84 -6.24
CA GLY A 389 8.04 -11.27 -7.47
C GLY A 389 6.99 -10.31 -7.97
N ILE A 390 6.19 -10.76 -8.92
CA ILE A 390 5.00 -10.05 -9.39
C ILE A 390 3.82 -11.01 -9.41
N THR A 391 2.63 -10.48 -9.17
CA THR A 391 1.38 -11.19 -9.40
C THR A 391 0.80 -10.69 -10.72
N PHE A 392 0.51 -11.60 -11.65
CA PHE A 392 -0.13 -11.24 -12.92
C PHE A 392 -1.48 -11.94 -13.02
N ASN A 393 -2.55 -11.17 -13.21
CA ASN A 393 -3.91 -11.69 -13.33
C ASN A 393 -4.41 -11.52 -14.77
N TRP A 394 -4.81 -12.62 -15.41
CA TRP A 394 -5.50 -12.59 -16.69
C TRP A 394 -7.01 -12.58 -16.46
N HIS A 395 -7.70 -11.59 -17.00
CA HIS A 395 -9.15 -11.49 -16.96
C HIS A 395 -9.73 -11.99 -18.29
N LEU A 396 -10.53 -13.05 -18.22
CA LEU A 396 -11.19 -13.71 -19.35
C LEU A 396 -12.69 -13.39 -19.30
N ASP A 397 -13.02 -12.18 -19.75
CA ASP A 397 -14.33 -11.57 -19.58
C ASP A 397 -15.40 -12.17 -20.50
N SER A 398 -15.01 -12.48 -21.75
CA SER A 398 -15.94 -12.90 -22.81
C SER A 398 -15.25 -13.74 -23.89
N LYS A 399 -16.05 -14.32 -24.80
CA LYS A 399 -15.54 -15.15 -25.91
C LYS A 399 -14.59 -14.42 -26.85
N ALA A 400 -14.63 -13.08 -26.87
CA ALA A 400 -13.68 -12.26 -27.61
C ALA A 400 -12.22 -12.55 -27.21
N ALA A 401 -11.98 -13.00 -25.98
CA ALA A 401 -10.65 -13.38 -25.50
C ALA A 401 -10.15 -14.74 -26.01
N GLN A 402 -11.00 -15.59 -26.61
CA GLN A 402 -10.61 -16.95 -27.00
C GLN A 402 -9.53 -17.00 -28.08
N ALA A 403 -9.65 -16.23 -29.16
CA ALA A 403 -8.63 -16.21 -30.20
C ALA A 403 -7.32 -15.54 -29.69
N PRO A 404 -7.39 -14.37 -29.01
CA PRO A 404 -6.22 -13.76 -28.39
C PRO A 404 -5.48 -14.66 -27.38
N MET A 405 -6.18 -15.39 -26.50
CA MET A 405 -5.51 -16.27 -25.54
C MET A 405 -4.75 -17.41 -26.23
N LEU A 406 -5.29 -17.98 -27.32
CA LEU A 406 -4.57 -18.99 -28.11
C LEU A 406 -3.36 -18.39 -28.85
N ALA A 407 -3.45 -17.14 -29.30
CA ALA A 407 -2.31 -16.43 -29.90
C ALA A 407 -1.20 -16.16 -28.86
N LEU A 408 -1.55 -15.74 -27.65
CA LEU A 408 -0.62 -15.56 -26.53
C LEU A 408 0.02 -16.89 -26.12
N GLU A 409 -0.74 -17.99 -26.08
CA GLU A 409 -0.24 -19.35 -25.82
C GLU A 409 0.79 -19.75 -26.89
N LYS A 410 0.46 -19.60 -28.18
CA LYS A 410 1.36 -19.90 -29.30
C LYS A 410 2.62 -19.03 -29.26
N ALA A 411 2.51 -17.79 -28.81
CA ALA A 411 3.64 -16.87 -28.64
C ALA A 411 4.51 -17.19 -27.41
N GLY A 412 4.11 -18.15 -26.58
CA GLY A 412 4.86 -18.60 -25.40
C GLY A 412 4.70 -17.71 -24.17
N ILE A 413 3.67 -16.86 -24.12
CA ILE A 413 3.41 -15.93 -23.01
C ILE A 413 3.12 -16.70 -21.70
N PHE A 414 2.45 -17.85 -21.79
CA PHE A 414 2.08 -18.67 -20.63
C PHE A 414 3.13 -19.75 -20.26
N LYS A 415 4.39 -19.64 -20.72
CA LYS A 415 5.42 -20.63 -20.36
C LYS A 415 5.89 -20.53 -18.90
N ASN A 416 5.75 -19.36 -18.30
CA ASN A 416 6.12 -19.12 -16.91
C ASN A 416 4.91 -19.40 -16.00
N ALA A 417 5.00 -20.48 -15.23
CA ALA A 417 4.01 -20.84 -14.21
C ALA A 417 3.80 -19.71 -13.18
N GLY A 418 2.69 -19.76 -12.45
CA GLY A 418 2.44 -18.86 -11.32
C GLY A 418 1.80 -17.52 -11.69
N THR A 419 0.96 -17.47 -12.72
CA THR A 419 0.00 -16.36 -12.89
C THR A 419 -1.40 -16.83 -12.51
N SER A 420 -2.32 -15.91 -12.24
CA SER A 420 -3.74 -16.23 -12.03
C SER A 420 -4.55 -15.93 -13.29
N MET A 421 -5.54 -16.76 -13.61
CA MET A 421 -6.44 -16.61 -14.75
C MET A 421 -7.88 -16.73 -14.28
N HIS A 422 -8.68 -15.69 -14.47
CA HIS A 422 -10.06 -15.65 -13.98
C HIS A 422 -11.03 -15.54 -15.14
N MET A 423 -12.06 -16.39 -15.15
CA MET A 423 -13.02 -16.47 -16.26
C MET A 423 -14.46 -16.22 -15.82
N THR A 424 -15.20 -15.48 -16.66
CA THR A 424 -16.66 -15.50 -16.69
C THR A 424 -17.13 -16.55 -17.70
N ALA A 425 -17.85 -17.55 -17.21
CA ALA A 425 -18.09 -18.80 -17.92
C ALA A 425 -19.38 -18.83 -18.75
N GLY A 426 -20.35 -17.96 -18.46
CA GLY A 426 -21.67 -18.04 -19.08
C GLY A 426 -21.68 -17.72 -20.57
N PRO A 427 -22.83 -17.94 -21.23
CA PRO A 427 -23.01 -17.73 -22.67
C PRO A 427 -23.16 -16.25 -23.05
N ASP A 428 -23.42 -15.37 -22.09
CA ASP A 428 -23.63 -13.93 -22.31
C ASP A 428 -22.54 -13.08 -21.64
N THR A 429 -22.38 -11.83 -22.05
CA THR A 429 -21.38 -10.90 -21.46
C THR A 429 -21.99 -9.60 -20.95
N ILE A 430 -22.78 -8.90 -21.77
CA ILE A 430 -23.29 -7.55 -21.55
C ILE A 430 -24.70 -7.59 -20.96
N THR A 431 -25.59 -8.30 -21.65
CA THR A 431 -26.99 -8.45 -21.27
C THR A 431 -27.43 -9.89 -21.46
N ILE A 432 -28.45 -10.32 -20.73
CA ILE A 432 -29.05 -11.64 -20.87
C ILE A 432 -29.45 -11.88 -22.34
N GLY A 433 -28.99 -12.98 -22.92
CA GLY A 433 -29.28 -13.43 -24.28
C GLY A 433 -28.42 -12.82 -25.40
N ASP A 434 -27.33 -12.11 -25.10
CA ASP A 434 -26.46 -11.54 -26.13
C ASP A 434 -25.51 -12.54 -26.81
N GLY A 435 -25.31 -13.73 -26.22
CA GLY A 435 -24.48 -14.80 -26.79
C GLY A 435 -22.98 -14.46 -26.91
N ALA A 436 -22.50 -13.40 -26.27
CA ALA A 436 -21.12 -12.92 -26.38
C ALA A 436 -20.15 -13.61 -25.40
N GLY A 437 -20.67 -14.36 -24.44
CA GLY A 437 -19.91 -15.06 -23.40
C GLY A 437 -19.24 -16.34 -23.88
N PHE A 438 -18.36 -16.90 -23.03
CA PHE A 438 -17.57 -18.08 -23.36
C PHE A 438 -18.40 -19.34 -23.60
N ASP A 439 -19.55 -19.46 -22.95
CA ASP A 439 -20.36 -20.68 -22.87
C ASP A 439 -19.50 -21.90 -22.50
N LEU A 440 -18.78 -21.80 -21.38
CA LEU A 440 -17.69 -22.69 -21.03
C LEU A 440 -18.12 -24.17 -20.97
N ASP A 441 -19.33 -24.44 -20.50
CA ASP A 441 -19.89 -25.80 -20.41
C ASP A 441 -20.06 -26.47 -21.80
N HIS A 442 -20.18 -25.68 -22.87
CA HIS A 442 -20.30 -26.18 -24.26
C HIS A 442 -19.09 -25.82 -25.14
N ASN A 443 -18.05 -25.21 -24.55
CA ASN A 443 -16.87 -24.75 -25.29
C ASN A 443 -15.64 -25.65 -25.03
N PRO A 444 -15.41 -26.70 -25.86
CA PRO A 444 -14.28 -27.60 -25.66
C PRO A 444 -12.91 -26.90 -25.78
N THR A 445 -12.81 -25.87 -26.61
CA THR A 445 -11.57 -25.11 -26.81
C THR A 445 -11.17 -24.35 -25.54
N ALA A 446 -12.12 -23.63 -24.93
CA ALA A 446 -11.86 -22.88 -23.70
C ALA A 446 -11.55 -23.83 -22.52
N ARG A 447 -12.29 -24.93 -22.38
CA ARG A 447 -12.00 -25.95 -21.35
C ARG A 447 -10.59 -26.54 -21.50
N ALA A 448 -10.23 -26.94 -22.71
CA ALA A 448 -8.91 -27.50 -22.99
C ALA A 448 -7.80 -26.47 -22.70
N PHE A 449 -8.03 -25.19 -23.01
CA PHE A 449 -7.10 -24.12 -22.65
C PHE A 449 -6.91 -24.02 -21.14
N LEU A 450 -7.99 -23.90 -20.35
CA LEU A 450 -7.90 -23.80 -18.89
C LEU A 450 -7.19 -25.00 -18.26
N GLN A 451 -7.48 -26.21 -18.76
CA GLN A 451 -6.81 -27.44 -18.30
C GLN A 451 -5.30 -27.41 -18.57
N ARG A 452 -4.87 -26.92 -19.73
CA ARG A 452 -3.44 -26.73 -20.02
C ARG A 452 -2.81 -25.68 -19.10
N MET A 453 -3.51 -24.59 -18.82
CA MET A 453 -3.00 -23.56 -17.90
C MET A 453 -2.81 -24.11 -16.47
N VAL A 454 -3.75 -24.92 -15.98
CA VAL A 454 -3.59 -25.64 -14.71
C VAL A 454 -2.40 -26.59 -14.77
N ALA A 455 -2.25 -27.38 -15.85
CA ALA A 455 -1.13 -28.30 -16.01
C ALA A 455 0.25 -27.60 -16.07
N LEU A 456 0.29 -26.35 -16.57
CA LEU A 456 1.48 -25.50 -16.58
C LEU A 456 1.75 -24.83 -15.21
N GLY A 457 0.87 -24.99 -14.22
CA GLY A 457 1.05 -24.42 -12.88
C GLY A 457 0.54 -22.98 -12.73
N HIS A 458 -0.40 -22.55 -13.57
CA HIS A 458 -1.17 -21.34 -13.33
C HIS A 458 -2.35 -21.62 -12.38
N SER A 459 -2.75 -20.59 -11.63
CA SER A 459 -4.02 -20.63 -10.94
C SER A 459 -5.16 -20.30 -11.92
N VAL A 460 -6.28 -21.00 -11.78
CA VAL A 460 -7.50 -20.73 -12.55
C VAL A 460 -8.67 -20.56 -11.59
N GLY A 461 -9.38 -19.45 -11.74
CA GLY A 461 -10.45 -19.03 -10.85
C GLY A 461 -11.61 -18.36 -11.57
N SER A 462 -12.58 -17.92 -10.77
CA SER A 462 -13.81 -17.30 -11.28
C SER A 462 -13.64 -15.79 -11.40
N HIS A 463 -14.07 -15.22 -12.53
CA HIS A 463 -14.21 -13.79 -12.72
C HIS A 463 -15.68 -13.39 -12.55
N GLY A 464 -16.13 -13.19 -11.30
CA GLY A 464 -17.50 -12.74 -11.01
C GLY A 464 -18.62 -13.72 -11.29
N GLY A 465 -19.75 -13.17 -11.72
CA GLY A 465 -20.98 -13.89 -12.01
C GLY A 465 -21.01 -14.57 -13.38
N TRP A 466 -22.15 -15.19 -13.70
CA TRP A 466 -22.41 -15.93 -14.94
C TRP A 466 -22.37 -15.04 -16.19
N ILE A 467 -22.68 -13.74 -16.05
CA ILE A 467 -22.70 -12.75 -17.13
C ILE A 467 -21.86 -11.55 -16.69
N HIS A 468 -20.78 -11.24 -17.41
CA HIS A 468 -19.69 -10.37 -16.94
C HIS A 468 -20.14 -8.94 -16.55
N ASP A 469 -20.57 -8.12 -17.52
CA ASP A 469 -20.95 -6.73 -17.29
C ASP A 469 -22.31 -6.65 -16.59
N TYR A 470 -23.22 -7.60 -16.84
CA TYR A 470 -24.51 -7.62 -16.13
C TYR A 470 -24.29 -7.79 -14.63
N TYR A 471 -23.45 -8.74 -14.21
CA TYR A 471 -23.08 -8.88 -12.80
C TYR A 471 -22.32 -7.63 -12.30
N GLY A 472 -21.24 -7.27 -13.01
CA GLY A 472 -20.36 -6.18 -12.59
C GLY A 472 -21.05 -4.83 -12.42
N ASN A 473 -22.05 -4.51 -13.25
CA ASN A 473 -22.76 -3.23 -13.19
C ASN A 473 -23.98 -3.22 -12.26
N ASN A 474 -24.51 -4.38 -11.85
CA ASN A 474 -25.80 -4.44 -11.15
C ASN A 474 -25.74 -5.07 -9.75
N ALA A 475 -24.76 -5.93 -9.46
CA ALA A 475 -24.57 -6.45 -8.10
C ALA A 475 -24.28 -5.27 -7.15
N ASN A 476 -24.87 -5.26 -5.96
CA ASN A 476 -24.64 -4.23 -4.95
C ASN A 476 -24.91 -4.78 -3.55
N GLU A 477 -24.69 -3.98 -2.52
CA GLU A 477 -24.77 -4.43 -1.13
C GLU A 477 -26.15 -4.96 -0.69
N THR A 478 -27.24 -4.72 -1.44
CA THR A 478 -28.61 -5.05 -1.01
C THR A 478 -29.32 -6.12 -1.85
N ASN A 479 -28.69 -6.66 -2.89
CA ASN A 479 -29.35 -7.56 -3.85
C ASN A 479 -28.74 -8.97 -3.94
N GLU A 480 -28.18 -9.47 -2.82
CA GLU A 480 -27.60 -10.80 -2.70
C GLU A 480 -28.50 -11.91 -3.30
N THR A 481 -29.77 -11.99 -2.90
CA THR A 481 -30.71 -13.04 -3.36
C THR A 481 -30.82 -13.10 -4.89
N GLN A 482 -30.71 -11.96 -5.57
CA GLN A 482 -30.80 -11.87 -7.03
C GLN A 482 -29.48 -12.23 -7.72
N PHE A 483 -28.33 -11.83 -7.13
CA PHE A 483 -27.03 -11.91 -7.80
C PHE A 483 -26.15 -13.08 -7.36
N LEU A 484 -26.42 -13.69 -6.21
CA LEU A 484 -25.70 -14.88 -5.75
C LEU A 484 -25.77 -16.07 -6.74
N PRO A 485 -26.91 -16.37 -7.40
CA PRO A 485 -26.96 -17.45 -8.39
C PRO A 485 -25.93 -17.31 -9.52
N TYR A 486 -25.65 -16.08 -9.96
CA TYR A 486 -24.65 -15.81 -11.00
C TYR A 486 -23.23 -16.22 -10.53
N LEU A 487 -22.87 -15.97 -9.26
CA LEU A 487 -21.59 -16.42 -8.71
C LEU A 487 -21.51 -17.95 -8.62
N VAL A 488 -22.59 -18.58 -8.16
CA VAL A 488 -22.69 -20.04 -8.01
C VAL A 488 -22.49 -20.72 -9.35
N GLU A 489 -23.20 -20.28 -10.39
CA GLU A 489 -23.13 -20.87 -11.73
C GLU A 489 -21.75 -20.71 -12.37
N ASN A 490 -21.17 -19.51 -12.30
CA ASN A 490 -19.84 -19.26 -12.84
C ASN A 490 -18.78 -20.14 -12.15
N ARG A 491 -18.81 -20.19 -10.82
CA ARG A 491 -17.89 -21.02 -10.02
C ARG A 491 -18.03 -22.49 -10.34
N ARG A 492 -19.26 -23.00 -10.48
CA ARG A 492 -19.54 -24.39 -10.89
C ARG A 492 -18.91 -24.70 -12.24
N ALA A 493 -19.15 -23.88 -13.27
CA ALA A 493 -18.64 -24.13 -14.61
C ALA A 493 -17.11 -24.10 -14.68
N VAL A 494 -16.48 -23.11 -14.03
CA VAL A 494 -15.00 -23.04 -13.94
C VAL A 494 -14.45 -24.26 -13.19
N ALA A 495 -15.03 -24.64 -12.05
CA ALA A 495 -14.60 -25.78 -11.26
C ALA A 495 -14.71 -27.10 -12.04
N ASN A 496 -15.81 -27.27 -12.79
CA ASN A 496 -16.01 -28.43 -13.67
C ASN A 496 -14.95 -28.48 -14.80
N ALA A 497 -14.63 -27.34 -15.41
CA ALA A 497 -13.63 -27.27 -16.48
C ALA A 497 -12.23 -27.69 -16.00
N ILE A 498 -11.86 -27.30 -14.77
CA ILE A 498 -10.53 -27.58 -14.19
C ILE A 498 -10.48 -28.83 -13.30
N GLY A 499 -11.62 -29.47 -13.04
CA GLY A 499 -11.73 -30.69 -12.23
C GLY A 499 -11.55 -30.49 -10.71
N ARG A 500 -11.61 -29.24 -10.22
CA ARG A 500 -11.48 -28.91 -8.79
C ARG A 500 -12.08 -27.54 -8.47
N PRO A 501 -12.48 -27.26 -7.21
CA PRO A 501 -12.88 -25.91 -6.81
C PRO A 501 -11.76 -24.89 -7.04
N SER A 502 -12.11 -23.71 -7.56
CA SER A 502 -11.18 -22.58 -7.67
C SER A 502 -10.92 -21.93 -6.31
N ARG A 503 -9.71 -21.42 -6.07
CA ARG A 503 -9.32 -20.83 -4.78
C ARG A 503 -8.99 -19.35 -4.84
N ASP A 504 -8.92 -18.77 -6.03
CA ASP A 504 -8.82 -17.33 -6.22
C ASP A 504 -9.93 -16.78 -7.13
N TYR A 505 -10.14 -15.47 -7.04
CA TYR A 505 -11.27 -14.76 -7.65
C TYR A 505 -10.89 -13.34 -8.09
N SER A 506 -11.62 -12.80 -9.05
CA SER A 506 -11.65 -11.37 -9.35
C SER A 506 -13.07 -10.95 -9.72
N ALA A 507 -13.46 -9.72 -9.40
CA ALA A 507 -14.78 -9.22 -9.79
C ALA A 507 -14.73 -8.47 -11.12
N PRO A 508 -15.69 -8.74 -12.04
CA PRO A 508 -16.01 -7.91 -13.18
C PRO A 508 -16.22 -6.48 -12.73
N GLN A 509 -15.64 -5.54 -13.48
CA GLN A 509 -15.74 -4.10 -13.20
C GLN A 509 -15.21 -3.69 -11.81
N GLY A 510 -14.47 -4.58 -11.11
CA GLY A 510 -14.01 -4.37 -9.73
C GLY A 510 -15.11 -4.43 -8.67
N ASN A 511 -16.33 -4.81 -9.02
CA ASN A 511 -17.50 -4.73 -8.13
C ASN A 511 -17.58 -5.93 -7.17
N ASN A 512 -17.25 -5.68 -5.90
CA ASN A 512 -17.12 -6.70 -4.86
C ASN A 512 -18.02 -6.41 -3.65
N PRO A 513 -19.36 -6.61 -3.72
CA PRO A 513 -20.22 -6.44 -2.55
C PRO A 513 -19.77 -7.29 -1.36
N THR A 514 -20.03 -6.84 -0.13
CA THR A 514 -19.57 -7.52 1.09
C THR A 514 -20.13 -8.94 1.21
N TRP A 515 -21.39 -9.16 0.84
CA TRP A 515 -22.00 -10.49 0.81
C TRP A 515 -21.30 -11.43 -0.18
N ALA A 516 -20.84 -10.93 -1.33
CA ALA A 516 -20.17 -11.73 -2.34
C ALA A 516 -18.81 -12.23 -1.83
N MET A 517 -18.03 -11.36 -1.19
CA MET A 517 -16.73 -11.72 -0.58
C MET A 517 -16.91 -12.73 0.55
N THR A 518 -17.96 -12.56 1.37
CA THR A 518 -18.32 -13.48 2.46
C THR A 518 -18.71 -14.85 1.92
N TRP A 519 -19.53 -14.90 0.86
CA TRP A 519 -19.86 -16.15 0.21
C TRP A 519 -18.61 -16.81 -0.37
N LEU A 520 -17.76 -16.10 -1.12
CA LEU A 520 -16.54 -16.63 -1.72
C LEU A 520 -15.59 -17.26 -0.68
N GLU A 521 -15.35 -16.57 0.44
CA GLU A 521 -14.55 -17.09 1.55
C GLU A 521 -15.16 -18.38 2.13
N SER A 522 -16.49 -18.44 2.28
CA SER A 522 -17.20 -19.66 2.74
C SER A 522 -17.05 -20.83 1.77
N GLN A 523 -16.82 -20.56 0.48
CA GLN A 523 -16.62 -21.57 -0.56
C GLN A 523 -15.15 -21.98 -0.73
N GLY A 524 -14.24 -21.53 0.14
CA GLY A 524 -12.83 -21.89 0.11
C GLY A 524 -11.97 -21.04 -0.83
N VAL A 525 -12.46 -19.86 -1.26
CA VAL A 525 -11.60 -18.85 -1.88
C VAL A 525 -10.70 -18.25 -0.81
N VAL A 526 -9.39 -18.26 -1.06
CA VAL A 526 -8.37 -17.77 -0.12
C VAL A 526 -7.75 -16.45 -0.55
N GLY A 527 -7.86 -16.09 -1.85
CA GLY A 527 -7.34 -14.83 -2.34
C GLY A 527 -8.17 -14.19 -3.45
N ALA A 528 -8.14 -12.86 -3.55
CA ALA A 528 -8.87 -12.13 -4.57
C ALA A 528 -8.08 -10.95 -5.15
N TYR A 529 -8.24 -10.69 -6.45
CA TYR A 529 -7.94 -9.39 -7.05
C TYR A 529 -8.78 -8.33 -6.34
N PHE A 530 -8.19 -7.16 -6.06
CA PHE A 530 -8.93 -6.08 -5.43
C PHE A 530 -8.60 -4.70 -6.00
N GLY A 531 -9.66 -3.92 -6.24
CA GLY A 531 -9.57 -2.55 -6.74
C GLY A 531 -9.24 -1.51 -5.67
N GLY A 532 -9.43 -1.83 -4.38
CA GLY A 532 -8.95 -0.98 -3.28
C GLY A 532 -7.48 -1.26 -2.92
N HIS A 533 -6.93 -0.44 -2.04
CA HIS A 533 -5.54 -0.51 -1.56
C HIS A 533 -4.50 -0.42 -2.69
N THR A 534 -4.86 0.26 -3.80
CA THR A 534 -4.10 0.24 -5.05
C THR A 534 -2.61 0.50 -4.85
N GLY A 535 -1.79 -0.32 -5.50
CA GLY A 535 -0.34 -0.27 -5.37
C GLY A 535 0.23 -0.90 -4.12
N LEU A 536 -0.55 -1.45 -3.18
CA LEU A 536 -0.06 -2.25 -2.04
C LEU A 536 0.24 -3.71 -2.45
N GLY A 537 1.09 -4.41 -1.69
CA GLY A 537 1.22 -5.87 -1.77
C GLY A 537 0.01 -6.59 -1.16
N VAL A 538 0.10 -7.92 -1.03
CA VAL A 538 -0.99 -8.73 -0.44
C VAL A 538 -1.27 -8.29 0.99
N THR A 539 -2.55 -8.06 1.31
CA THR A 539 -2.97 -7.48 2.60
C THR A 539 -4.34 -8.02 3.02
N ARG A 540 -4.67 -7.90 4.31
CA ARG A 540 -6.04 -8.06 4.80
C ARG A 540 -6.92 -6.88 4.45
N GLN A 541 -8.16 -7.16 4.07
CA GLN A 541 -9.08 -6.12 3.63
C GLN A 541 -10.00 -5.69 4.77
N TYR A 542 -9.83 -4.44 5.21
CA TYR A 542 -10.80 -3.79 6.08
C TYR A 542 -11.76 -2.96 5.23
N ARG A 543 -13.06 -3.03 5.53
CA ARG A 543 -14.09 -2.23 4.87
C ARG A 543 -15.04 -1.68 5.92
N ASP A 544 -15.32 -0.38 5.83
CA ASP A 544 -16.13 0.36 6.78
C ASP A 544 -15.71 0.15 8.24
N GLY A 545 -14.39 0.10 8.44
CA GLY A 545 -13.78 -0.07 9.75
C GLY A 545 -13.86 -1.49 10.30
N ALA A 546 -14.20 -2.51 9.51
CA ALA A 546 -14.27 -3.90 9.97
C ALA A 546 -13.46 -4.87 9.09
N LEU A 547 -12.88 -5.91 9.69
CA LEU A 547 -12.31 -7.07 8.99
C LEU A 547 -13.40 -8.14 8.83
N LEU A 548 -14.10 -8.12 7.70
CA LEU A 548 -15.24 -9.00 7.46
C LEU A 548 -14.83 -10.44 7.06
N ASN A 549 -13.71 -10.57 6.34
CA ASN A 549 -13.26 -11.84 5.75
C ASN A 549 -11.81 -12.17 6.17
N PRO A 550 -11.60 -12.62 7.42
CA PRO A 550 -10.25 -12.76 8.00
C PRO A 550 -9.39 -13.87 7.38
N ARG A 551 -9.97 -14.82 6.63
CA ARG A 551 -9.26 -15.87 5.90
C ARG A 551 -9.01 -15.51 4.43
N LEU A 552 -9.58 -14.41 3.94
CA LEU A 552 -9.41 -13.94 2.59
C LEU A 552 -8.30 -12.88 2.51
N TRP A 553 -7.33 -13.12 1.64
CA TRP A 553 -6.27 -12.15 1.34
C TRP A 553 -6.57 -11.42 0.03
N VAL A 554 -6.43 -10.10 0.02
CA VAL A 554 -6.58 -9.34 -1.24
C VAL A 554 -5.22 -9.05 -1.85
N SER A 555 -5.15 -9.13 -3.18
CA SER A 555 -4.04 -8.68 -4.02
C SER A 555 -4.48 -7.39 -4.71
N PRO A 556 -4.00 -6.21 -4.25
CA PRO A 556 -4.39 -4.92 -4.80
C PRO A 556 -3.76 -4.64 -6.17
N VAL A 557 -4.55 -4.10 -7.10
CA VAL A 557 -4.04 -3.73 -8.43
C VAL A 557 -3.09 -2.54 -8.35
N THR A 558 -2.02 -2.56 -9.14
CA THR A 558 -1.08 -1.45 -9.31
C THR A 558 -1.32 -0.79 -10.66
N PRO A 559 -1.85 0.46 -10.69
CA PRO A 559 -2.04 1.18 -11.94
C PRO A 559 -0.74 1.81 -12.45
N PHE A 560 -0.71 2.14 -13.73
CA PHE A 560 0.25 3.07 -14.33
C PHE A 560 -0.37 4.47 -14.41
N GLY A 561 -0.33 5.19 -13.29
CA GLY A 561 -0.98 6.49 -13.13
C GLY A 561 -2.49 6.36 -13.32
N ASN A 562 -2.99 6.92 -14.41
CA ASN A 562 -4.41 6.93 -14.72
C ASN A 562 -4.91 5.65 -15.41
N TYR A 563 -4.03 4.69 -15.72
CA TYR A 563 -4.32 3.56 -16.59
C TYR A 563 -4.00 2.23 -15.90
N ALA A 564 -4.62 1.14 -16.31
CA ALA A 564 -4.30 -0.19 -15.78
C ALA A 564 -4.29 -1.30 -16.83
N THR A 565 -4.71 -1.04 -18.08
CA THR A 565 -4.87 -2.06 -19.13
C THR A 565 -4.28 -1.64 -20.47
N PHE A 566 -3.98 -2.62 -21.32
CA PHE A 566 -3.49 -2.39 -22.69
C PHE A 566 -4.51 -1.67 -23.57
N GLU A 567 -5.79 -1.98 -23.38
CA GLU A 567 -6.89 -1.29 -24.03
C GLU A 567 -6.87 0.21 -23.74
N GLU A 568 -6.68 0.60 -22.48
CA GLU A 568 -6.57 1.99 -22.11
C GLU A 568 -5.28 2.64 -22.64
N PHE A 569 -4.15 1.93 -22.60
CA PHE A 569 -2.91 2.46 -23.17
C PHE A 569 -3.09 2.77 -24.66
N GLN A 570 -3.78 1.90 -25.39
CA GLN A 570 -4.12 2.10 -26.80
C GLN A 570 -5.07 3.29 -26.99
N ASP A 571 -6.19 3.33 -26.29
CA ASP A 571 -7.23 4.36 -26.46
C ASP A 571 -6.70 5.76 -26.10
N PHE A 572 -5.80 5.84 -25.12
CA PHE A 572 -5.20 7.09 -24.66
C PHE A 572 -3.83 7.39 -25.27
N ASN A 573 -3.38 6.61 -26.26
CA ASN A 573 -2.09 6.77 -26.95
C ASN A 573 -0.88 6.82 -25.99
N VAL A 574 -0.89 6.01 -24.94
CA VAL A 574 0.28 5.89 -24.05
C VAL A 574 1.40 5.19 -24.82
N PRO A 575 2.63 5.72 -24.85
CA PRO A 575 3.71 5.10 -25.60
C PRO A 575 4.04 3.68 -25.10
N LYS A 576 4.24 2.73 -26.03
CA LYS A 576 4.66 1.35 -25.70
C LYS A 576 5.93 1.29 -24.87
N THR A 577 6.88 2.20 -25.14
CA THR A 577 8.14 2.34 -24.41
C THR A 577 7.91 2.68 -22.94
N ASP A 578 6.93 3.53 -22.65
CA ASP A 578 6.64 3.99 -21.30
C ASP A 578 5.97 2.87 -20.49
N VAL A 579 5.05 2.14 -21.12
CA VAL A 579 4.40 0.96 -20.51
C VAL A 579 5.42 -0.13 -20.21
N LEU A 580 6.32 -0.44 -21.14
CA LEU A 580 7.40 -1.40 -20.90
C LEU A 580 8.35 -0.92 -19.80
N GLY A 581 8.74 0.36 -19.82
CA GLY A 581 9.59 0.96 -18.79
C GLY A 581 8.95 0.92 -17.41
N TRP A 582 7.64 1.14 -17.31
CA TRP A 582 6.89 1.00 -16.07
C TRP A 582 6.90 -0.43 -15.55
N TYR A 583 6.65 -1.43 -16.38
CA TYR A 583 6.74 -2.83 -16.00
C TYR A 583 8.13 -3.22 -15.47
N GLN A 584 9.18 -2.73 -16.13
CA GLN A 584 10.57 -2.95 -15.70
C GLN A 584 10.85 -2.29 -14.34
N ALA A 585 10.46 -1.03 -14.18
CA ALA A 585 10.61 -0.30 -12.93
C ALA A 585 9.82 -0.94 -11.78
N LEU A 586 8.64 -1.52 -12.06
CA LEU A 586 7.85 -2.23 -11.07
C LEU A 586 8.56 -3.51 -10.59
N ILE A 587 9.15 -4.28 -11.51
CA ILE A 587 9.97 -5.45 -11.17
C ILE A 587 11.17 -5.06 -10.31
N ASP A 588 11.88 -3.98 -10.67
CA ASP A 588 13.04 -3.52 -9.91
C ASP A 588 12.65 -3.00 -8.51
N PHE A 589 11.50 -2.32 -8.41
CA PHE A 589 10.93 -1.91 -7.14
C PHE A 589 10.57 -3.12 -6.26
N ASP A 590 9.97 -4.16 -6.83
CA ASP A 590 9.60 -5.39 -6.11
C ASP A 590 10.83 -6.12 -5.58
N ILE A 591 11.90 -6.15 -6.37
CA ILE A 591 13.20 -6.66 -5.95
C ILE A 591 13.78 -5.83 -4.81
N ALA A 592 13.84 -4.51 -4.96
CA ALA A 592 14.45 -3.61 -3.99
C ALA A 592 13.73 -3.58 -2.64
N GLN A 593 12.39 -3.69 -2.64
CA GLN A 593 11.58 -3.65 -1.42
C GLN A 593 11.24 -5.04 -0.85
N ASN A 594 11.70 -6.11 -1.49
CA ASN A 594 11.33 -7.49 -1.17
C ASN A 594 9.81 -7.70 -1.06
N THR A 595 9.09 -7.36 -2.12
CA THR A 595 7.62 -7.39 -2.17
C THR A 595 7.15 -7.99 -3.50
N ALA A 596 5.83 -8.01 -3.70
CA ALA A 596 5.22 -8.35 -4.98
C ALA A 596 3.99 -7.48 -5.22
N ARG A 597 3.93 -6.85 -6.39
CA ARG A 597 2.78 -6.04 -6.82
C ARG A 597 1.97 -6.78 -7.86
N MET A 598 0.67 -6.50 -7.89
CA MET A 598 -0.23 -7.12 -8.84
C MET A 598 -0.52 -6.18 -10.02
N VAL A 599 -0.41 -6.72 -11.22
CA VAL A 599 -0.90 -6.13 -12.48
C VAL A 599 -1.85 -7.10 -13.15
N TYR A 600 -2.66 -6.62 -14.09
CA TYR A 600 -3.59 -7.47 -14.82
C TYR A 600 -3.66 -7.09 -16.29
N ALA A 601 -4.19 -8.00 -17.10
CA ALA A 601 -4.48 -7.73 -18.51
C ALA A 601 -5.63 -8.61 -19.01
N HIS A 602 -6.29 -8.11 -20.05
CA HIS A 602 -7.20 -8.91 -20.86
C HIS A 602 -6.42 -9.49 -22.06
N PRO A 603 -6.67 -10.75 -22.45
CA PRO A 603 -6.03 -11.35 -23.63
C PRO A 603 -6.16 -10.51 -24.92
N PRO A 604 -7.31 -9.88 -25.25
CA PRO A 604 -7.43 -9.04 -26.44
C PRO A 604 -6.37 -7.94 -26.51
N GLY A 605 -6.31 -7.02 -25.54
CA GLY A 605 -5.33 -5.93 -25.56
C GLY A 605 -3.89 -6.42 -25.46
N ALA A 606 -3.63 -7.46 -24.66
CA ALA A 606 -2.29 -8.05 -24.56
C ALA A 606 -1.79 -8.67 -25.88
N ALA A 607 -2.69 -9.22 -26.70
CA ALA A 607 -2.33 -9.76 -28.02
C ALA A 607 -1.94 -8.65 -29.02
N ASP A 608 -2.61 -7.50 -28.96
CA ASP A 608 -2.25 -6.31 -29.76
C ASP A 608 -0.93 -5.65 -29.29
N TRP A 609 -0.55 -5.92 -28.04
CA TRP A 609 0.65 -5.42 -27.37
C TRP A 609 1.67 -6.53 -27.08
N MET A 610 1.73 -7.52 -27.98
CA MET A 610 2.57 -8.72 -27.86
C MET A 610 4.05 -8.41 -27.63
N ASP A 611 4.57 -7.35 -28.25
CA ASP A 611 5.95 -6.88 -28.09
C ASP A 611 6.24 -6.41 -26.66
N VAL A 612 5.33 -5.65 -26.06
CA VAL A 612 5.43 -5.21 -24.66
C VAL A 612 5.34 -6.40 -23.71
N MET A 613 4.41 -7.32 -23.94
CA MET A 613 4.28 -8.54 -23.12
C MET A 613 5.54 -9.43 -23.18
N LYS A 614 6.11 -9.62 -24.37
CA LYS A 614 7.40 -10.34 -24.52
C LYS A 614 8.54 -9.60 -23.82
N GLY A 615 8.56 -8.26 -23.90
CA GLY A 615 9.53 -7.43 -23.20
C GLY A 615 9.47 -7.58 -21.67
N LEU A 616 8.27 -7.53 -21.09
CA LEU A 616 8.04 -7.78 -19.66
C LEU A 616 8.55 -9.17 -19.25
N ILE A 617 8.16 -10.23 -19.98
CA ILE A 617 8.58 -11.60 -19.67
C ILE A 617 10.09 -11.77 -19.81
N ALA A 618 10.69 -11.23 -20.86
CA ALA A 618 12.14 -11.28 -21.07
C ALA A 618 12.88 -10.57 -19.92
N TYR A 619 12.39 -9.42 -19.47
CA TYR A 619 12.98 -8.70 -18.35
C TYR A 619 12.84 -9.46 -17.02
N ALA A 620 11.66 -10.00 -16.73
CA ALA A 620 11.46 -10.84 -15.55
C ALA A 620 12.40 -12.07 -15.54
N ASN A 621 12.54 -12.72 -16.71
CA ASN A 621 13.41 -13.89 -16.86
C ASN A 621 14.89 -13.54 -16.69
N SER A 622 15.33 -12.35 -17.13
CA SER A 622 16.73 -11.92 -17.03
C SER A 622 17.19 -11.73 -15.58
N LYS A 623 16.27 -11.50 -14.63
CA LYS A 623 16.58 -11.43 -13.20
C LYS A 623 16.94 -12.80 -12.60
N GLY A 624 16.46 -13.88 -13.20
CA GLY A 624 16.66 -15.25 -12.73
C GLY A 624 15.76 -15.65 -11.56
N LYS A 625 15.40 -16.95 -11.50
CA LYS A 625 14.42 -17.52 -10.55
C LYS A 625 14.80 -17.42 -9.07
N ALA A 626 16.07 -17.14 -8.78
CA ALA A 626 16.58 -16.93 -7.42
C ALA A 626 16.32 -15.51 -6.91
N LYS A 627 16.20 -14.52 -7.82
CA LYS A 627 16.02 -13.10 -7.49
C LYS A 627 14.59 -12.61 -7.72
N PHE A 628 13.84 -13.27 -8.61
CA PHE A 628 12.48 -12.86 -8.97
C PHE A 628 11.59 -14.06 -9.32
N LYS A 629 10.31 -13.98 -8.98
CA LYS A 629 9.30 -15.01 -9.30
C LYS A 629 7.97 -14.43 -9.78
N TRP A 630 7.25 -15.24 -10.52
CA TRP A 630 5.81 -15.05 -10.77
C TRP A 630 5.04 -15.76 -9.66
N TYR A 631 4.07 -15.08 -9.07
CA TYR A 631 3.20 -15.64 -8.04
C TYR A 631 1.73 -15.55 -8.44
N SER A 632 0.98 -16.64 -8.24
CA SER A 632 -0.48 -16.59 -8.30
C SER A 632 -1.03 -15.95 -7.03
N ILE A 633 -2.25 -15.42 -7.13
CA ILE A 633 -2.97 -14.82 -5.99
C ILE A 633 -3.11 -15.85 -4.85
N GLU A 634 -3.53 -17.09 -5.16
CA GLU A 634 -3.66 -18.15 -4.16
C GLU A 634 -2.32 -18.53 -3.50
N ARG A 635 -1.20 -18.48 -4.22
CA ARG A 635 0.12 -18.87 -3.68
C ARG A 635 0.61 -17.88 -2.62
N LEU A 636 0.40 -16.59 -2.84
CA LEU A 636 0.75 -15.57 -1.85
C LEU A 636 -0.24 -15.57 -0.69
N ALA A 637 -1.54 -15.78 -0.94
CA ALA A 637 -2.52 -15.94 0.13
C ALA A 637 -2.16 -17.09 1.08
N ASP A 638 -1.81 -18.26 0.53
CA ASP A 638 -1.36 -19.42 1.32
C ASP A 638 -0.08 -19.13 2.12
N PHE A 639 0.86 -18.39 1.53
CA PHE A 639 2.07 -17.98 2.25
C PHE A 639 1.72 -17.05 3.41
N MET A 640 0.87 -16.06 3.18
CA MET A 640 0.51 -15.07 4.18
C MET A 640 -0.27 -15.70 5.34
N ASP A 641 -1.16 -16.65 5.06
CA ASP A 641 -1.86 -17.43 6.11
C ASP A 641 -0.88 -18.24 6.97
N LYS A 642 0.02 -18.99 6.33
CA LYS A 642 1.08 -19.75 7.02
C LYS A 642 1.99 -18.82 7.85
N ARG A 643 2.42 -17.70 7.25
CA ARG A 643 3.28 -16.71 7.89
C ARG A 643 2.62 -16.09 9.12
N ASN A 644 1.31 -15.87 9.07
CA ASN A 644 0.56 -15.28 10.18
C ASN A 644 0.47 -16.20 11.42
N GLN A 645 0.78 -17.50 11.27
CA GLN A 645 0.87 -18.45 12.37
C GLN A 645 2.27 -18.51 13.02
N VAL A 646 3.25 -17.76 12.50
CA VAL A 646 4.61 -17.72 13.08
C VAL A 646 4.59 -16.89 14.36
N VAL A 647 4.98 -17.53 15.46
CA VAL A 647 5.24 -16.84 16.73
C VAL A 647 6.73 -16.72 16.90
N TRP A 648 7.23 -15.50 17.14
CA TRP A 648 8.64 -15.28 17.42
C TRP A 648 8.86 -14.26 18.54
N SER A 649 9.99 -14.38 19.22
CA SER A 649 10.35 -13.55 20.36
C SER A 649 11.82 -13.17 20.33
N GLU A 650 12.13 -12.12 21.08
CA GLU A 650 13.48 -11.67 21.33
C GLU A 650 13.69 -11.64 22.85
N ALA A 651 14.71 -12.35 23.32
CA ALA A 651 15.12 -12.35 24.71
C ALA A 651 16.51 -11.74 24.80
N ARG A 652 16.62 -10.60 25.50
CA ARG A 652 17.90 -9.97 25.80
C ARG A 652 18.71 -10.91 26.70
N LEU A 653 19.92 -11.26 26.27
CA LEU A 653 20.84 -12.09 27.05
C LEU A 653 21.82 -11.22 27.84
N ASP A 654 22.23 -10.09 27.26
CA ASP A 654 23.10 -9.09 27.89
C ASP A 654 22.88 -7.71 27.24
N ALA A 655 23.75 -6.74 27.54
CA ALA A 655 23.61 -5.37 27.04
C ALA A 655 23.57 -5.27 25.50
N GLN A 656 24.24 -6.15 24.76
CA GLN A 656 24.42 -6.08 23.31
C GLN A 656 23.89 -7.31 22.57
N THR A 657 23.60 -8.40 23.26
CA THR A 657 23.22 -9.67 22.67
C THR A 657 21.78 -10.02 22.97
N SER A 658 21.03 -10.35 21.93
CA SER A 658 19.69 -10.92 22.02
C SER A 658 19.65 -12.32 21.41
N ARG A 659 18.76 -13.16 21.92
CA ARG A 659 18.36 -14.44 21.31
C ARG A 659 17.01 -14.28 20.66
N ILE A 660 16.92 -14.66 19.40
CA ILE A 660 15.67 -14.76 18.66
C ILE A 660 15.24 -16.22 18.66
N THR A 661 13.98 -16.47 19.00
CA THR A 661 13.33 -17.78 18.89
C THR A 661 12.07 -17.65 18.06
N ALA A 662 11.80 -18.62 17.19
CA ALA A 662 10.59 -18.67 16.39
C ALA A 662 10.02 -20.09 16.34
N ALA A 663 8.71 -20.19 16.25
CA ALA A 663 7.97 -21.44 16.13
C ALA A 663 6.76 -21.29 15.20
N HIS A 664 6.35 -22.39 14.62
CA HIS A 664 5.12 -22.50 13.81
C HIS A 664 4.49 -23.88 14.07
N PRO A 665 3.14 -24.01 14.10
CA PRO A 665 2.46 -25.27 14.41
C PRO A 665 2.92 -26.46 13.56
N THR A 666 3.11 -26.24 12.25
CA THR A 666 3.56 -27.26 11.29
C THR A 666 5.03 -27.14 10.88
N SER A 667 5.43 -26.02 10.26
CA SER A 667 6.79 -25.85 9.71
C SER A 667 7.10 -24.39 9.42
N LEU A 668 8.32 -23.96 9.73
CA LEU A 668 8.89 -22.66 9.38
C LEU A 668 9.45 -22.58 7.96
N ASP A 669 9.25 -23.62 7.12
CA ASP A 669 9.74 -23.57 5.74
C ASP A 669 9.28 -22.28 5.03
N GLU A 670 10.18 -21.73 4.22
CA GLU A 670 10.04 -20.46 3.50
C GLU A 670 10.10 -19.17 4.31
N MET A 671 10.17 -19.25 5.66
CA MET A 671 10.28 -18.06 6.50
C MET A 671 11.71 -17.52 6.53
N VAL A 672 11.85 -16.19 6.42
CA VAL A 672 13.15 -15.52 6.42
C VAL A 672 13.12 -14.28 7.29
N TRP A 673 14.02 -14.20 8.26
CA TRP A 673 14.24 -12.99 9.04
C TRP A 673 15.32 -12.15 8.37
N ILE A 674 15.04 -10.85 8.27
CA ILE A 674 15.85 -9.83 7.61
C ILE A 674 16.40 -8.92 8.72
N LEU A 675 17.72 -8.83 8.81
CA LEU A 675 18.40 -8.07 9.85
C LEU A 675 19.35 -7.04 9.22
N PRO A 676 19.23 -5.74 9.53
CA PRO A 676 20.14 -4.73 8.99
C PRO A 676 21.55 -4.92 9.54
N LYS A 677 22.55 -4.94 8.64
CA LYS A 677 23.97 -5.11 9.02
C LYS A 677 24.52 -3.93 9.80
N ASP A 678 24.02 -2.73 9.53
CA ASP A 678 24.41 -1.51 10.24
C ASP A 678 24.14 -1.65 11.74
N ARG A 679 23.07 -2.37 12.12
CA ARG A 679 22.72 -2.61 13.53
C ARG A 679 23.19 -3.96 14.06
N TYR A 680 23.28 -5.00 13.25
CA TYR A 680 23.53 -6.36 13.74
C TYR A 680 24.74 -7.01 13.07
N LEU A 681 25.61 -7.59 13.90
CA LEU A 681 26.63 -8.53 13.44
C LEU A 681 25.97 -9.81 12.89
N LYS A 682 26.75 -10.60 12.13
CA LYS A 682 26.28 -11.87 11.55
C LYS A 682 25.67 -12.77 12.65
N PRO A 683 24.43 -13.29 12.46
CA PRO A 683 23.80 -14.17 13.42
C PRO A 683 24.64 -15.41 13.76
N THR A 684 24.66 -15.79 15.04
CA THR A 684 25.44 -16.92 15.59
C THR A 684 24.52 -17.91 16.31
N ASN A 685 25.04 -19.08 16.73
CA ASN A 685 24.30 -20.13 17.42
C ASN A 685 22.97 -20.47 16.73
N VAL A 686 23.02 -20.61 15.40
CA VAL A 686 21.84 -20.77 14.55
C VAL A 686 21.44 -22.24 14.54
N SER A 687 20.22 -22.54 14.99
CA SER A 687 19.61 -23.87 14.92
C SER A 687 18.28 -23.79 14.17
N GLY A 688 18.00 -24.77 13.31
CA GLY A 688 16.78 -24.80 12.50
C GLY A 688 16.78 -23.85 11.29
N ALA A 689 17.88 -23.13 11.04
CA ALA A 689 17.99 -22.16 9.95
C ALA A 689 19.41 -22.13 9.34
N ALA A 690 19.58 -21.35 8.28
CA ALA A 690 20.87 -20.99 7.68
C ALA A 690 20.97 -19.46 7.52
N VAL A 691 22.18 -18.91 7.60
CA VAL A 691 22.42 -17.47 7.42
C VAL A 691 23.02 -17.23 6.04
N ALA A 692 22.45 -16.30 5.30
CA ALA A 692 22.98 -15.83 4.02
C ALA A 692 23.25 -14.31 4.07
N ASN A 693 24.18 -13.87 3.22
CA ASN A 693 24.40 -12.46 2.94
C ASN A 693 23.35 -11.98 1.93
N GLY A 694 22.59 -10.92 2.25
CA GLY A 694 21.57 -10.32 1.40
C GLY A 694 21.93 -8.91 0.91
N GLY A 695 23.20 -8.51 0.95
CA GLY A 695 23.63 -7.13 0.71
C GLY A 695 23.65 -6.32 2.01
N ALA A 696 22.78 -5.32 2.15
CA ALA A 696 22.64 -4.50 3.36
C ALA A 696 22.06 -5.28 4.57
N TYR A 697 21.68 -6.55 4.37
CA TYR A 697 21.00 -7.37 5.37
C TYR A 697 21.64 -8.74 5.55
N TRP A 698 21.57 -9.27 6.77
CA TRP A 698 21.67 -10.71 7.03
C TRP A 698 20.30 -11.35 6.83
N LEU A 699 20.27 -12.50 6.14
CA LEU A 699 19.06 -13.29 5.92
C LEU A 699 19.14 -14.59 6.72
N VAL A 700 18.33 -14.74 7.76
CA VAL A 700 18.18 -16.02 8.48
C VAL A 700 17.04 -16.81 7.85
N LYS A 701 17.39 -17.78 7.01
CA LYS A 701 16.47 -18.61 6.24
C LYS A 701 16.13 -19.88 7.01
N ALA A 702 14.89 -20.02 7.47
CA ALA A 702 14.46 -21.21 8.18
C ALA A 702 14.53 -22.46 7.29
N LYS A 703 14.87 -23.59 7.90
CA LYS A 703 14.69 -24.92 7.31
C LYS A 703 13.25 -25.38 7.55
N ALA A 704 12.87 -26.51 6.94
CA ALA A 704 11.58 -27.15 7.20
C ALA A 704 11.55 -27.81 8.60
N VAL A 705 11.45 -26.99 9.64
CA VAL A 705 11.40 -27.38 11.06
C VAL A 705 10.29 -26.63 11.79
N GLY A 706 9.76 -27.17 12.89
CA GLY A 706 8.72 -26.51 13.68
C GLY A 706 9.22 -25.32 14.53
N ALA A 707 10.52 -25.28 14.83
CA ALA A 707 11.12 -24.22 15.64
C ALA A 707 12.57 -23.94 15.24
N MET A 708 13.01 -22.70 15.43
CA MET A 708 14.38 -22.27 15.18
C MET A 708 14.84 -21.25 16.24
N ASN A 709 16.16 -21.08 16.37
CA ASN A 709 16.71 -19.99 17.17
C ASN A 709 18.06 -19.52 16.62
N PHE A 710 18.40 -18.28 16.95
CA PHE A 710 19.70 -17.70 16.66
C PHE A 710 20.01 -16.56 17.64
N LYS A 711 21.29 -16.23 17.81
CA LYS A 711 21.75 -15.07 18.56
C LYS A 711 22.13 -13.93 17.62
N VAL A 712 21.84 -12.71 18.03
CA VAL A 712 22.23 -11.48 17.35
C VAL A 712 22.97 -10.59 18.35
N LYS A 713 24.02 -9.94 17.89
CA LYS A 713 24.77 -8.95 18.66
C LYS A 713 24.70 -7.61 17.93
N ILE A 714 24.52 -6.53 18.67
CA ILE A 714 24.56 -5.17 18.14
C ILE A 714 25.96 -4.93 17.53
N ASN A 715 25.98 -4.36 16.33
CA ASN A 715 27.20 -3.91 15.67
C ASN A 715 27.80 -2.76 16.50
N PRO A 716 29.06 -2.84 16.97
CA PRO A 716 29.68 -1.74 17.72
C PRO A 716 29.75 -0.42 16.95
N ALA A 717 29.76 -0.47 15.61
CA ALA A 717 29.68 0.71 14.75
C ALA A 717 28.26 1.33 14.69
N TYR A 718 27.26 0.66 15.25
CA TYR A 718 25.90 1.19 15.35
C TYR A 718 25.87 2.35 16.35
N SER A 719 26.05 3.57 15.85
CA SER A 719 25.54 4.74 16.52
C SER A 719 24.02 4.71 16.35
N GLY A 720 23.30 4.20 17.35
CA GLY A 720 21.86 4.45 17.41
C GLY A 720 21.67 5.96 17.47
N SER A 721 21.35 6.57 16.33
CA SER A 721 21.14 8.02 16.18
C SER A 721 19.91 8.48 16.94
#